data_AF-A0A7V4XD09-F1
#
_entry.id   AF-A0A7V4XD09-F1
#
_cell.length_a   1.000
_cell.length_b   1.000
_cell.length_c   1.000
_cell.angle_alpha   90.00
_cell.angle_beta   90.00
_cell.angle_gamma   90.00
#
_symmetry.space_group_name_H-M   'P 1'
#
loop_
_entity.id
_entity.type
_entity.pdbx_description
1 polymer ?
#
loop_
_entity_poly.entity_id
_entity_poly.type
_entity_poly.pdbx_seq_one_letter_code
_entity_poly.pdbx_strand_id
1 'polypeptide(L)'
;MLTFMGIKYLIHKVGQLLMSEAFRLTSAPMAPLDIAHWLESDSPEVDRYLGCEIYVNTDPDYLARQRKRLAHTAKLHAERVGEKPTFLIRAPGRLNAFLEYLDMCAGDHMSTTIDGDIPVAVTPREDDIISVANANSLFPSVEISLKDEFERFSQAPWEKHENDLEDNWDNRSLVYPHYGRPQGNWLNYVLSPYMRIKWEDKNLELRGADITFGPATAPFRAGTSSSSAVVVLSFLALYLCNRDRLPEWHVQQVCKLLGEAEWYVGTHGGANDQMTILRNPVNSVVYNRHSKADLEATPLPFLQGVHVVLANSLWEVNKTLGGNQSFNMRKGWMQMGDELMKLIIEAVRSAQREGLAEGEGWLSRFVIEKFGFIPGSNLPLLESTPEYWEKIEKNYHKFGSFYEDILGIPEAAIAELIMLLPVKITPDEAGKILGKDRKTIERIYTRPRRRIGGYHIRTTARFFHRENVIGRTLEEIFLDAQRRVASGELSIDSPEYDGYRIRVGELVDELQDALSFDFRVSNPQLDLLLTIARRGPGYLGGKLTGAGKGGCVSILVRESESGAMCEYLDKEYYGKPERFEFYRMVLEDERRTNDPGTPEHDSAVERLQILDAALASIKEQRRVITFSRGACVIEPRVSA
;
A
#
# COMPACT_ATOMS: atom_id res chain seq x y z
N MET A 1 3.25 19.20 28.53
CA MET A 1 2.40 18.13 27.99
C MET A 1 1.18 18.83 27.41
N LEU A 2 1.32 19.36 26.18
CA LEU A 2 0.42 20.38 25.61
C LEU A 2 -0.52 19.75 24.57
N THR A 3 -1.79 20.12 24.69
CA THR A 3 -2.94 19.69 23.89
C THR A 3 -2.91 20.38 22.52
N PHE A 4 -2.91 19.62 21.41
CA PHE A 4 -3.06 20.17 20.06
C PHE A 4 -4.27 19.52 19.36
N MET A 5 -5.15 20.34 18.76
CA MET A 5 -6.38 19.94 18.06
C MET A 5 -6.12 19.80 16.53
N GLY A 6 -6.79 18.82 15.91
CA GLY A 6 -6.58 18.33 14.53
C GLY A 6 -6.10 16.87 14.54
N ILE A 7 -6.90 15.93 14.00
CA ILE A 7 -6.89 14.47 14.29
C ILE A 7 -5.95 14.10 15.45
N LYS A 8 -6.49 14.14 16.67
CA LYS A 8 -5.73 13.83 17.89
C LYS A 8 -5.39 12.34 17.91
N TYR A 9 -4.12 12.04 18.11
CA TYR A 9 -3.68 10.69 18.43
C TYR A 9 -2.87 10.75 19.72
N LEU A 10 -3.31 10.07 20.78
CA LEU A 10 -2.46 9.91 21.95
C LEU A 10 -1.39 8.85 21.66
N ILE A 11 -0.14 9.18 22.02
CA ILE A 11 0.97 8.24 22.09
C ILE A 11 1.03 7.76 23.54
N HIS A 12 0.80 6.48 23.78
CA HIS A 12 1.00 5.87 25.10
C HIS A 12 2.12 4.85 25.01
N LYS A 13 2.98 4.78 26.06
CA LYS A 13 4.16 3.90 26.16
C LYS A 13 5.00 3.84 24.89
N VAL A 14 6.12 4.59 24.87
CA VAL A 14 7.22 4.48 23.90
C VAL A 14 6.78 4.01 22.50
N GLY A 15 6.26 4.94 21.68
CA GLY A 15 6.12 4.71 20.25
C GLY A 15 4.89 3.94 19.75
N GLN A 16 3.83 3.75 20.55
CA GLN A 16 2.57 3.17 20.05
C GLN A 16 1.46 4.22 19.88
N LEU A 17 0.77 4.17 18.74
CA LEU A 17 -0.43 4.95 18.46
C LEU A 17 -1.65 4.18 18.95
N LEU A 18 -2.45 4.77 19.85
CA LEU A 18 -3.66 4.12 20.33
C LEU A 18 -4.67 3.95 19.18
N MET A 19 -4.81 2.70 18.74
CA MET A 19 -5.73 2.28 17.69
C MET A 19 -7.15 1.99 18.21
N SER A 20 -7.25 1.70 19.51
CA SER A 20 -8.49 1.53 20.26
C SER A 20 -9.13 2.86 20.68
N GLU A 21 -8.59 4.01 20.28
CA GLU A 21 -9.22 5.30 20.55
C GLU A 21 -10.37 5.57 19.59
N ALA A 22 -11.39 6.27 20.07
CA ALA A 22 -12.48 6.75 19.24
C ALA A 22 -11.94 7.69 18.16
N PHE A 23 -12.27 7.42 16.90
CA PHE A 23 -11.92 8.27 15.77
C PHE A 23 -12.73 9.57 15.84
N ARG A 24 -12.03 10.71 15.97
CA ARG A 24 -12.66 12.03 16.10
C ARG A 24 -11.94 13.12 15.30
N LEU A 25 -12.73 13.91 14.59
CA LEU A 25 -12.34 15.15 13.92
C LEU A 25 -13.07 16.33 14.57
N THR A 26 -12.33 17.22 15.24
CA THR A 26 -12.89 18.30 16.08
C THR A 26 -12.83 19.69 15.44
N SER A 27 -12.42 19.80 14.19
CA SER A 27 -12.28 21.08 13.50
C SER A 27 -13.63 21.78 13.29
N ALA A 28 -13.62 23.12 13.32
CA ALA A 28 -14.76 23.95 12.97
C ALA A 28 -14.65 24.41 11.51
N PRO A 29 -15.74 24.38 10.73
CA PRO A 29 -15.72 24.90 9.37
C PRO A 29 -15.67 26.42 9.37
N MET A 30 -15.18 27.00 8.28
CA MET A 30 -15.17 28.44 8.03
C MET A 30 -15.42 28.72 6.54
N ALA A 31 -15.63 29.99 6.19
CA ALA A 31 -15.78 30.39 4.80
C ALA A 31 -14.53 30.00 3.97
N PRO A 32 -14.70 29.52 2.72
CA PRO A 32 -13.56 29.19 1.85
C PRO A 32 -12.58 30.35 1.65
N LEU A 33 -13.08 31.58 1.52
CA LEU A 33 -12.23 32.75 1.31
C LEU A 33 -11.47 33.13 2.58
N ASP A 34 -12.02 32.89 3.78
CA ASP A 34 -11.30 33.07 5.04
C ASP A 34 -10.13 32.07 5.15
N ILE A 35 -10.35 30.80 4.74
CA ILE A 35 -9.28 29.80 4.67
C ILE A 35 -8.17 30.29 3.72
N ALA A 36 -8.56 30.78 2.54
CA ALA A 36 -7.60 31.27 1.55
C ALA A 36 -6.80 32.48 2.06
N HIS A 37 -7.47 33.46 2.68
CA HIS A 37 -6.82 34.64 3.25
C HIS A 37 -5.86 34.27 4.39
N TRP A 38 -6.24 33.32 5.25
CA TRP A 38 -5.34 32.84 6.30
C TRP A 38 -4.10 32.16 5.71
N LEU A 39 -4.27 31.28 4.72
CA LEU A 39 -3.14 30.61 4.06
C LEU A 39 -2.23 31.56 3.30
N GLU A 40 -2.77 32.65 2.74
CA GLU A 40 -2.00 33.67 2.03
C GLU A 40 -1.50 34.78 2.94
N SER A 41 -1.82 34.74 4.23
CA SER A 41 -1.19 35.62 5.19
C SER A 41 0.31 35.30 5.24
N ASP A 42 1.17 36.32 5.19
CA ASP A 42 2.61 36.17 5.42
C ASP A 42 2.91 35.89 6.91
N SER A 43 2.05 35.09 7.57
CA SER A 43 2.13 34.73 8.98
C SER A 43 3.21 33.67 9.21
N PRO A 44 4.22 33.94 10.08
CA PRO A 44 5.20 32.94 10.48
C PRO A 44 4.59 31.69 11.13
N GLU A 45 3.37 31.79 11.65
CA GLU A 45 2.67 30.66 12.27
C GLU A 45 2.19 29.66 11.22
N VAL A 46 1.74 30.13 10.05
CA VAL A 46 1.35 29.29 8.91
C VAL A 46 2.57 28.53 8.41
N ASP A 47 3.71 29.22 8.28
CA ASP A 47 4.96 28.62 7.82
C ASP A 47 5.52 27.61 8.81
N ARG A 48 5.45 27.90 10.10
CA ARG A 48 5.82 26.93 11.13
C ARG A 48 4.91 25.71 11.09
N TYR A 49 3.60 25.89 10.94
CA TYR A 49 2.66 24.78 10.88
C TYR A 49 2.87 23.89 9.65
N LEU A 50 2.95 24.50 8.46
CA LEU A 50 3.18 23.76 7.21
C LEU A 50 4.58 23.12 7.20
N GLY A 51 5.61 23.87 7.60
CA GLY A 51 7.00 23.45 7.52
C GLY A 51 7.41 22.43 8.58
N CYS A 52 6.93 22.55 9.82
CA CYS A 52 7.35 21.66 10.90
C CYS A 52 6.37 20.51 11.17
N GLU A 53 5.08 20.70 10.90
CA GLU A 53 4.05 19.74 11.33
C GLU A 53 3.34 19.02 10.19
N ILE A 54 3.54 19.47 8.95
CA ILE A 54 2.96 18.83 7.78
C ILE A 54 4.06 18.27 6.88
N TYR A 55 4.90 19.13 6.31
CA TYR A 55 5.82 18.73 5.26
C TYR A 55 7.24 18.41 5.75
N VAL A 56 7.62 18.84 6.96
CA VAL A 56 9.01 18.72 7.46
C VAL A 56 10.00 19.36 6.49
N ASN A 57 9.59 20.49 5.90
CA ASN A 57 10.37 21.24 4.92
C ASN A 57 10.18 22.72 5.20
N THR A 58 11.25 23.38 5.63
CA THR A 58 11.27 24.80 6.01
C THR A 58 11.79 25.71 4.91
N ASP A 59 12.04 25.18 3.71
CA ASP A 59 12.43 25.98 2.54
C ASP A 59 11.35 27.03 2.22
N PRO A 60 11.67 28.34 2.24
CA PRO A 60 10.68 29.40 2.07
C PRO A 60 9.95 29.32 0.73
N ASP A 61 10.66 28.96 -0.34
CA ASP A 61 10.06 28.86 -1.68
C ASP A 61 9.10 27.66 -1.76
N TYR A 62 9.45 26.54 -1.15
CA TYR A 62 8.57 25.39 -1.00
C TYR A 62 7.30 25.78 -0.24
N LEU A 63 7.41 26.42 0.92
CA LEU A 63 6.27 26.83 1.72
C LEU A 63 5.36 27.83 1.00
N ALA A 64 5.94 28.82 0.31
CA ALA A 64 5.19 29.76 -0.51
C ALA A 64 4.36 29.06 -1.61
N ARG A 65 4.93 28.04 -2.27
CA ARG A 65 4.18 27.22 -3.24
C ARG A 65 3.04 26.45 -2.58
N GLN A 66 3.25 25.89 -1.38
CA GLN A 66 2.21 25.17 -0.65
C GLN A 66 1.05 26.08 -0.22
N ARG A 67 1.35 27.27 0.34
CA ARG A 67 0.35 28.28 0.71
C ARG A 67 -0.55 28.61 -0.47
N LYS A 68 0.06 29.00 -1.60
CA LYS A 68 -0.66 29.33 -2.84
C LYS A 68 -1.54 28.18 -3.34
N ARG A 69 -1.04 26.94 -3.29
CA ARG A 69 -1.75 25.75 -3.76
C ARG A 69 -2.97 25.42 -2.89
N LEU A 70 -2.80 25.45 -1.56
CA LEU A 70 -3.89 25.22 -0.61
C LEU A 70 -4.94 26.33 -0.70
N ALA A 71 -4.53 27.60 -0.78
CA ALA A 71 -5.43 28.74 -0.92
C ALA A 71 -6.20 28.69 -2.25
N HIS A 72 -5.55 28.29 -3.35
CA HIS A 72 -6.23 28.11 -4.62
C HIS A 72 -7.34 27.05 -4.56
N THR A 73 -7.13 25.97 -3.81
CA THR A 73 -8.16 24.93 -3.59
C THR A 73 -9.40 25.52 -2.92
N ALA A 74 -9.21 26.34 -1.88
CA ALA A 74 -10.30 27.02 -1.19
C ALA A 74 -11.01 28.05 -2.09
N LYS A 75 -10.27 28.81 -2.90
CA LYS A 75 -10.83 29.77 -3.89
C LYS A 75 -11.69 29.06 -4.95
N LEU A 76 -11.20 27.96 -5.54
CA LEU A 76 -11.99 27.14 -6.48
C LEU A 76 -13.26 26.58 -5.85
N HIS A 77 -13.22 26.25 -4.55
CA HIS A 77 -14.41 25.82 -3.84
C HIS A 77 -15.40 26.97 -3.61
N ALA A 78 -14.90 28.16 -3.26
CA ALA A 78 -15.72 29.37 -3.09
C ALA A 78 -16.57 29.69 -4.33
N GLU A 79 -16.03 29.50 -5.53
CA GLU A 79 -16.76 29.67 -6.79
C GLU A 79 -18.01 28.78 -6.91
N ARG A 80 -18.00 27.61 -6.25
CA ARG A 80 -19.10 26.65 -6.26
C ARG A 80 -20.08 26.84 -5.11
N VAL A 81 -19.58 27.20 -3.92
CA VAL A 81 -20.37 27.16 -2.67
C VAL A 81 -20.59 28.53 -2.02
N GLY A 82 -19.92 29.58 -2.48
CA GLY A 82 -19.91 30.89 -1.82
C GLY A 82 -19.26 30.84 -0.43
N GLU A 83 -19.91 31.46 0.56
CA GLU A 83 -19.42 31.56 1.95
C GLU A 83 -19.90 30.40 2.85
N LYS A 84 -20.38 29.30 2.28
CA LYS A 84 -20.90 28.17 3.07
C LYS A 84 -19.80 27.55 3.95
N PRO A 85 -20.16 27.02 5.14
CA PRO A 85 -19.19 26.42 6.06
C PRO A 85 -18.37 25.30 5.40
N THR A 86 -17.06 25.52 5.29
CA THR A 86 -16.13 24.67 4.56
C THR A 86 -15.01 24.16 5.46
N PHE A 87 -14.61 22.91 5.23
CA PHE A 87 -13.38 22.34 5.75
C PHE A 87 -12.34 22.23 4.64
N LEU A 88 -11.08 22.53 4.95
CA LEU A 88 -9.96 22.16 4.08
C LEU A 88 -9.26 20.96 4.70
N ILE A 89 -9.25 19.83 3.99
CA ILE A 89 -8.56 18.62 4.39
C ILE A 89 -7.45 18.29 3.39
N ARG A 90 -6.50 17.46 3.80
CA ARG A 90 -5.50 16.90 2.89
C ARG A 90 -5.19 15.45 3.23
N ALA A 91 -4.71 14.70 2.24
CA ALA A 91 -4.07 13.42 2.45
C ALA A 91 -2.81 13.30 1.59
N PRO A 92 -1.67 12.88 2.18
CA PRO A 92 -0.46 12.63 1.42
C PRO A 92 -0.58 11.34 0.60
N GLY A 93 0.25 11.23 -0.44
CA GLY A 93 0.62 9.92 -0.95
C GLY A 93 1.42 9.14 0.10
N ARG A 94 1.58 7.84 -0.11
CA ARG A 94 2.35 6.97 0.78
C ARG A 94 3.39 6.20 0.01
N LEU A 95 4.56 6.00 0.61
CA LEU A 95 5.58 5.09 0.12
C LEU A 95 5.51 3.81 0.95
N ASN A 96 5.57 2.66 0.29
CA ASN A 96 5.96 1.46 0.99
C ASN A 96 7.46 1.50 1.26
N ALA A 97 7.83 1.91 2.48
CA ALA A 97 9.19 2.25 2.82
C ALA A 97 10.11 1.02 2.72
N PHE A 98 9.63 -0.13 3.20
CA PHE A 98 10.45 -1.35 3.28
C PHE A 98 9.71 -2.60 2.81
N LEU A 99 8.63 -2.99 3.49
CA LEU A 99 8.12 -4.37 3.41
C LEU A 99 6.93 -4.50 2.44
N GLU A 100 7.01 -5.32 1.40
CA GLU A 100 5.99 -5.35 0.32
C GLU A 100 5.03 -6.56 0.38
N TYR A 101 3.77 -6.34 -0.03
CA TYR A 101 2.70 -7.36 -0.20
C TYR A 101 2.21 -8.09 1.06
N LEU A 102 2.72 -7.77 2.25
CA LEU A 102 2.39 -8.46 3.51
C LEU A 102 0.96 -8.25 3.98
N ASP A 103 0.37 -7.09 3.72
CA ASP A 103 -0.99 -6.72 4.16
C ASP A 103 -2.07 -7.67 3.60
N MET A 104 -1.86 -8.23 2.40
CA MET A 104 -2.75 -9.21 1.78
C MET A 104 -2.63 -10.61 2.41
N CYS A 105 -1.55 -10.87 3.14
CA CYS A 105 -1.23 -12.16 3.77
C CYS A 105 -1.20 -12.07 5.30
N ALA A 106 -1.89 -11.10 5.90
CA ALA A 106 -1.91 -10.88 7.36
C ALA A 106 -0.49 -10.77 7.97
N GLY A 107 0.44 -10.18 7.21
CA GLY A 107 1.80 -9.90 7.65
C GLY A 107 1.98 -8.43 8.00
N ASP A 108 2.99 -8.12 8.81
CA ASP A 108 3.23 -6.75 9.23
C ASP A 108 3.98 -5.94 8.17
N HIS A 109 3.64 -4.67 8.02
CA HIS A 109 4.08 -3.86 6.90
C HIS A 109 4.68 -2.53 7.38
N MET A 110 5.76 -2.06 6.74
CA MET A 110 6.44 -0.83 7.17
C MET A 110 6.43 0.23 6.07
N SER A 111 5.66 1.29 6.30
CA SER A 111 5.32 2.31 5.30
C SER A 111 5.52 3.73 5.84
N THR A 112 5.49 4.74 4.97
CA THR A 112 5.50 6.15 5.38
C THR A 112 4.71 7.03 4.42
N THR A 113 4.37 8.25 4.83
CA THR A 113 3.75 9.25 3.95
C THR A 113 4.79 10.20 3.36
N ILE A 114 4.55 10.68 2.14
CA ILE A 114 5.49 11.55 1.41
C ILE A 114 5.01 13.01 1.38
N ASP A 115 5.93 13.93 1.13
CA ASP A 115 5.67 15.38 0.98
C ASP A 115 4.78 15.79 -0.21
N GLY A 116 4.41 14.85 -1.08
CA GLY A 116 3.37 15.03 -2.08
C GLY A 116 1.97 14.66 -1.56
N ASP A 117 0.99 15.54 -1.70
CA ASP A 117 -0.37 15.34 -1.18
C ASP A 117 -1.49 15.84 -2.12
N ILE A 118 -2.73 15.64 -1.68
CA ILE A 118 -3.95 16.08 -2.35
C ILE A 118 -4.77 16.93 -1.35
N PRO A 119 -4.95 18.24 -1.59
CA PRO A 119 -5.86 19.07 -0.80
C PRO A 119 -7.29 18.95 -1.31
N VAL A 120 -8.26 18.99 -0.40
CA VAL A 120 -9.69 18.90 -0.71
C VAL A 120 -10.47 19.88 0.17
N ALA A 121 -11.30 20.72 -0.44
CA ALA A 121 -12.27 21.54 0.26
C ALA A 121 -13.64 20.83 0.27
N VAL A 122 -14.31 20.84 1.43
CA VAL A 122 -15.57 20.11 1.65
C VAL A 122 -16.59 21.01 2.34
N THR A 123 -17.77 21.13 1.74
CA THR A 123 -18.95 21.77 2.34
C THR A 123 -20.05 20.73 2.56
N PRO A 124 -20.57 20.56 3.79
CA PRO A 124 -21.72 19.69 4.03
C PRO A 124 -22.98 20.16 3.31
N ARG A 125 -23.77 19.20 2.81
CA ARG A 125 -25.12 19.44 2.25
C ARG A 125 -26.17 18.78 3.14
N GLU A 126 -27.44 19.16 2.98
CA GLU A 126 -28.55 18.52 3.70
C GLU A 126 -29.27 17.44 2.89
N ASP A 127 -29.09 17.43 1.57
CA ASP A 127 -29.57 16.38 0.66
C ASP A 127 -28.58 15.20 0.61
N ASP A 128 -28.84 14.17 -0.20
CA ASP A 128 -27.96 13.01 -0.38
C ASP A 128 -27.03 13.15 -1.62
N ILE A 129 -26.88 14.38 -2.13
CA ILE A 129 -26.13 14.64 -3.36
C ILE A 129 -24.64 14.83 -3.07
N ILE A 130 -23.80 14.05 -3.73
CA ILE A 130 -22.36 14.28 -3.77
C ILE A 130 -22.03 15.05 -5.05
N SER A 131 -21.58 16.29 -4.90
CA SER A 131 -21.12 17.16 -6.00
C SER A 131 -19.60 17.26 -5.96
N VAL A 132 -18.91 16.60 -6.88
CA VAL A 132 -17.44 16.53 -6.91
C VAL A 132 -16.91 17.37 -8.06
N ALA A 133 -15.87 18.16 -7.80
CA ALA A 133 -15.07 18.83 -8.83
C ALA A 133 -13.58 18.61 -8.57
N ASN A 134 -12.77 18.81 -9.60
CA ASN A 134 -11.32 18.67 -9.54
C ASN A 134 -10.63 19.83 -10.26
N ALA A 135 -9.55 20.34 -9.68
CA ALA A 135 -8.71 21.37 -10.30
C ALA A 135 -8.04 20.89 -11.59
N ASN A 136 -7.87 19.56 -11.74
CA ASN A 136 -7.38 18.95 -12.97
C ASN A 136 -8.57 18.56 -13.86
N SER A 137 -8.63 19.16 -15.06
CA SER A 137 -9.71 18.97 -16.04
C SER A 137 -9.82 17.55 -16.59
N LEU A 138 -8.83 16.68 -16.37
CA LEU A 138 -8.91 15.25 -16.68
C LEU A 138 -9.97 14.52 -15.83
N PHE A 139 -10.35 15.09 -14.69
CA PHE A 139 -11.33 14.52 -13.78
C PHE A 139 -12.59 15.42 -13.79
N PRO A 140 -13.58 15.13 -14.66
CA PRO A 140 -14.74 15.98 -14.84
C PRO A 140 -15.58 16.07 -13.58
N SER A 141 -16.23 17.22 -13.38
CA SER A 141 -17.17 17.43 -12.29
C SER A 141 -18.43 16.58 -12.47
N VAL A 142 -18.95 16.04 -11.37
CA VAL A 142 -20.13 15.16 -11.37
C VAL A 142 -20.96 15.39 -10.12
N GLU A 143 -22.28 15.31 -10.29
CA GLU A 143 -23.25 15.25 -9.20
C GLU A 143 -23.97 13.90 -9.23
N ILE A 144 -24.14 13.29 -8.06
CA ILE A 144 -24.79 11.99 -7.94
C ILE A 144 -25.57 11.87 -6.63
N SER A 145 -26.72 11.21 -6.67
CA SER A 145 -27.45 10.77 -5.47
C SER A 145 -26.78 9.54 -4.88
N LEU A 146 -26.45 9.60 -3.59
CA LEU A 146 -25.93 8.45 -2.85
C LEU A 146 -26.93 7.31 -2.77
N LYS A 147 -28.22 7.63 -2.68
CA LYS A 147 -29.29 6.63 -2.64
C LYS A 147 -29.37 5.87 -3.97
N ASP A 148 -29.49 6.59 -5.08
CA ASP A 148 -29.61 5.98 -6.41
C ASP A 148 -28.36 5.14 -6.73
N GLU A 149 -27.19 5.63 -6.33
CA GLU A 149 -25.92 4.96 -6.54
C GLU A 149 -25.81 3.64 -5.74
N PHE A 150 -26.29 3.64 -4.49
CA PHE A 150 -26.31 2.44 -3.67
C PHE A 150 -27.34 1.43 -4.17
N GLU A 151 -28.54 1.88 -4.56
CA GLU A 151 -29.58 1.03 -5.13
C GLU A 151 -29.05 0.32 -6.38
N ARG A 152 -28.44 1.08 -7.30
CA ARG A 152 -27.79 0.57 -8.51
C ARG A 152 -26.76 -0.52 -8.21
N PHE A 153 -25.86 -0.30 -7.24
CA PHE A 153 -24.85 -1.29 -6.86
C PHE A 153 -25.46 -2.54 -6.20
N SER A 154 -26.43 -2.35 -5.30
CA SER A 154 -27.07 -3.44 -4.56
C SER A 154 -27.92 -4.38 -5.42
N GLN A 155 -28.42 -3.89 -6.56
CA GLN A 155 -29.23 -4.65 -7.52
C GLN A 155 -28.40 -5.45 -8.55
N ALA A 156 -27.10 -5.60 -8.35
CA ALA A 156 -26.28 -6.45 -9.22
C ALA A 156 -26.82 -7.91 -9.24
N PRO A 157 -26.85 -8.58 -10.41
CA PRO A 157 -27.53 -9.87 -10.59
C PRO A 157 -26.81 -11.01 -9.84
N TRP A 158 -27.29 -11.35 -8.65
CA TRP A 158 -26.62 -12.30 -7.75
C TRP A 158 -27.05 -13.75 -7.92
N GLU A 159 -28.16 -14.01 -8.61
CA GLU A 159 -28.87 -15.29 -8.62
C GLU A 159 -27.99 -16.47 -9.07
N LYS A 160 -26.97 -16.20 -9.90
CA LYS A 160 -26.04 -17.21 -10.42
C LYS A 160 -24.96 -17.62 -9.42
N HIS A 161 -24.79 -16.90 -8.32
CA HIS A 161 -23.74 -17.09 -7.32
C HIS A 161 -24.27 -17.54 -5.96
N GLU A 162 -25.58 -17.46 -5.72
CA GLU A 162 -26.24 -17.77 -4.43
C GLU A 162 -25.94 -19.17 -3.88
N ASN A 163 -25.72 -20.16 -4.75
CA ASN A 163 -25.40 -21.53 -4.33
C ASN A 163 -23.94 -21.71 -3.89
N ASP A 164 -23.05 -20.83 -4.34
CA ASP A 164 -21.60 -20.94 -4.13
C ASP A 164 -21.06 -19.90 -3.14
N LEU A 165 -21.69 -18.72 -3.05
CA LEU A 165 -21.22 -17.55 -2.30
C LEU A 165 -22.37 -16.82 -1.59
N GLU A 166 -22.17 -16.49 -0.32
CA GLU A 166 -23.04 -15.60 0.43
C GLU A 166 -23.00 -14.17 -0.16
N ASP A 167 -24.16 -13.50 -0.22
CA ASP A 167 -24.25 -12.08 -0.62
C ASP A 167 -23.82 -11.13 0.51
N ASN A 168 -22.50 -11.00 0.68
CA ASN A 168 -21.89 -10.07 1.62
C ASN A 168 -20.98 -9.08 0.87
N TRP A 169 -20.45 -8.07 1.57
CA TRP A 169 -19.63 -7.02 0.95
C TRP A 169 -18.42 -7.58 0.21
N ASP A 170 -17.75 -8.57 0.80
CA ASP A 170 -16.57 -9.24 0.25
C ASP A 170 -16.90 -9.86 -1.11
N ASN A 171 -17.85 -10.79 -1.13
CA ASN A 171 -18.24 -11.49 -2.35
C ASN A 171 -18.88 -10.55 -3.38
N ARG A 172 -19.71 -9.59 -2.95
CA ARG A 172 -20.36 -8.62 -3.82
C ARG A 172 -19.35 -7.76 -4.56
N SER A 173 -18.39 -7.19 -3.83
CA SER A 173 -17.33 -6.35 -4.39
C SER A 173 -16.32 -7.14 -5.21
N LEU A 174 -16.15 -8.44 -4.94
CA LEU A 174 -15.29 -9.32 -5.73
C LEU A 174 -15.91 -9.68 -7.10
N VAL A 175 -17.19 -10.04 -7.13
CA VAL A 175 -17.88 -10.50 -8.35
C VAL A 175 -18.36 -9.33 -9.21
N TYR A 176 -18.92 -8.30 -8.58
CA TYR A 176 -19.50 -7.13 -9.28
C TYR A 176 -18.95 -5.80 -8.73
N PRO A 177 -17.62 -5.59 -8.74
CA PRO A 177 -17.06 -4.32 -8.29
C PRO A 177 -17.67 -3.16 -9.09
N HIS A 178 -18.04 -2.08 -8.39
CA HIS A 178 -18.63 -0.86 -8.98
C HIS A 178 -19.72 -1.13 -10.04
N TYR A 179 -20.49 -2.22 -9.87
CA TYR A 179 -21.48 -2.73 -10.83
C TYR A 179 -22.22 -1.60 -11.54
N GLY A 180 -22.15 -1.52 -12.87
CA GLY A 180 -22.80 -0.51 -13.70
C GLY A 180 -22.02 0.80 -13.90
N ARG A 181 -20.76 0.90 -13.44
CA ARG A 181 -19.83 2.00 -13.79
C ARG A 181 -18.64 1.49 -14.58
N PRO A 182 -17.99 2.37 -15.37
CA PRO A 182 -16.71 2.02 -15.98
C PRO A 182 -15.62 1.75 -14.93
N GLN A 183 -14.83 0.70 -15.18
CA GLN A 183 -13.62 0.42 -14.41
C GLN A 183 -12.62 1.58 -14.54
N GLY A 184 -11.91 1.91 -13.46
CA GLY A 184 -10.92 2.98 -13.46
C GLY A 184 -11.50 4.39 -13.41
N ASN A 185 -12.82 4.55 -13.35
CA ASN A 185 -13.45 5.84 -13.11
C ASN A 185 -13.05 6.36 -11.71
N TRP A 186 -12.49 7.56 -11.65
CA TRP A 186 -11.99 8.16 -10.42
C TRP A 186 -13.06 8.32 -9.33
N LEU A 187 -14.33 8.48 -9.72
CA LEU A 187 -15.45 8.57 -8.79
C LEU A 187 -15.69 7.27 -8.03
N ASN A 188 -15.26 6.12 -8.56
CA ASN A 188 -15.39 4.86 -7.85
C ASN A 188 -14.59 4.92 -6.53
N TYR A 189 -13.44 5.59 -6.50
CA TYR A 189 -12.66 5.81 -5.28
C TYR A 189 -13.34 6.80 -4.33
N VAL A 190 -14.01 7.83 -4.87
CA VAL A 190 -14.74 8.81 -4.04
C VAL A 190 -15.94 8.18 -3.35
N LEU A 191 -16.67 7.31 -4.06
CA LEU A 191 -17.88 6.68 -3.57
C LEU A 191 -17.62 5.46 -2.70
N SER A 192 -16.42 4.89 -2.76
CA SER A 192 -16.12 3.63 -2.09
C SER A 192 -16.41 3.64 -0.57
N PRO A 193 -16.08 4.69 0.21
CA PRO A 193 -16.40 4.71 1.63
C PRO A 193 -17.91 4.83 1.89
N TYR A 194 -18.62 5.59 1.05
CA TYR A 194 -20.08 5.74 1.13
C TYR A 194 -20.79 4.41 0.88
N MET A 195 -20.38 3.69 -0.17
CA MET A 195 -20.96 2.39 -0.51
C MET A 195 -20.68 1.35 0.57
N ARG A 196 -19.45 1.31 1.12
CA ARG A 196 -19.10 0.39 2.20
C ARG A 196 -19.94 0.61 3.45
N ILE A 197 -20.14 1.87 3.84
CA ILE A 197 -20.92 2.24 5.02
C ILE A 197 -22.42 1.96 4.80
N LYS A 198 -22.99 2.31 3.65
CA LYS A 198 -24.39 1.99 3.33
C LYS A 198 -24.63 0.48 3.20
N TRP A 199 -23.62 -0.31 2.86
CA TRP A 199 -23.75 -1.76 2.85
C TRP A 199 -23.92 -2.33 4.27
N GLU A 200 -23.21 -1.75 5.24
CA GLU A 200 -23.30 -2.13 6.66
C GLU A 200 -24.67 -1.75 7.24
N ASP A 201 -25.16 -0.55 6.94
CA ASP A 201 -26.50 -0.10 7.30
C ASP A 201 -27.22 0.53 6.10
N LYS A 202 -28.11 -0.24 5.48
CA LYS A 202 -28.89 0.16 4.31
C LYS A 202 -29.87 1.30 4.62
N ASN A 203 -30.28 1.43 5.87
CA ASN A 203 -31.24 2.45 6.32
C ASN A 203 -30.56 3.77 6.70
N LEU A 204 -29.23 3.80 6.77
CA LEU A 204 -28.49 5.00 7.12
C LEU A 204 -28.67 6.09 6.05
N GLU A 205 -29.29 7.19 6.44
CA GLU A 205 -29.48 8.38 5.61
C GLU A 205 -28.24 9.28 5.68
N LEU A 206 -27.34 9.12 4.71
CA LEU A 206 -26.15 9.94 4.58
C LEU A 206 -26.50 11.28 3.92
N ARG A 207 -26.05 12.37 4.54
CA ARG A 207 -25.90 13.68 3.91
C ARG A 207 -24.81 13.63 2.84
N GLY A 208 -25.07 14.32 1.75
CA GLY A 208 -24.18 14.62 0.67
C GLY A 208 -23.17 15.73 1.03
N ALA A 209 -22.37 16.11 0.03
CA ALA A 209 -21.29 17.07 0.19
C ALA A 209 -20.91 17.70 -1.15
N ASP A 210 -20.56 18.99 -1.12
CA ASP A 210 -19.81 19.62 -2.18
C ASP A 210 -18.32 19.39 -1.91
N ILE A 211 -17.61 18.73 -2.82
CA ILE A 211 -16.21 18.31 -2.66
C ILE A 211 -15.38 18.88 -3.82
N THR A 212 -14.38 19.71 -3.54
CA THR A 212 -13.42 20.19 -4.55
C THR A 212 -12.04 19.63 -4.27
N PHE A 213 -11.53 18.78 -5.16
CA PHE A 213 -10.14 18.33 -5.17
C PHE A 213 -9.26 19.42 -5.78
N GLY A 214 -8.26 19.89 -5.04
CA GLY A 214 -7.31 20.90 -5.49
C GLY A 214 -6.12 20.33 -6.26
N PRO A 215 -5.12 21.17 -6.61
CA PRO A 215 -3.93 20.70 -7.31
C PRO A 215 -3.12 19.72 -6.46
N ALA A 216 -2.97 18.49 -6.95
CA ALA A 216 -2.20 17.45 -6.29
C ALA A 216 -0.69 17.56 -6.60
N THR A 217 0.16 17.26 -5.63
CA THR A 217 1.62 17.12 -5.79
C THR A 217 2.11 15.69 -5.54
N ALA A 218 1.21 14.81 -5.06
CA ALA A 218 1.45 13.38 -4.99
C ALA A 218 1.74 12.84 -6.40
N PRO A 219 2.88 12.15 -6.62
CA PRO A 219 3.22 11.63 -7.94
C PRO A 219 2.17 10.62 -8.41
N PHE A 220 1.57 10.84 -9.57
CA PHE A 220 0.66 9.86 -10.17
C PHE A 220 1.46 8.68 -10.75
N ARG A 221 0.91 7.46 -10.62
CA ARG A 221 1.48 6.22 -11.20
C ARG A 221 2.92 5.88 -10.75
N ALA A 222 3.43 6.47 -9.66
CA ALA A 222 4.80 6.28 -9.18
C ALA A 222 4.94 5.27 -8.01
N GLY A 223 3.97 4.37 -7.82
CA GLY A 223 3.97 3.44 -6.68
C GLY A 223 3.64 4.08 -5.33
N THR A 224 3.10 5.30 -5.31
CA THR A 224 2.83 6.14 -4.12
C THR A 224 1.37 6.08 -3.57
N SER A 225 0.51 5.21 -4.11
CA SER A 225 -0.92 5.07 -3.72
C SER A 225 -1.71 6.36 -3.57
N SER A 226 -1.65 7.20 -4.60
CA SER A 226 -2.55 8.34 -4.73
C SER A 226 -4.04 7.95 -4.74
N SER A 227 -4.40 6.71 -5.10
CA SER A 227 -5.78 6.20 -5.05
C SER A 227 -6.33 6.08 -3.63
N SER A 228 -5.57 5.45 -2.72
CA SER A 228 -5.97 5.28 -1.33
C SER A 228 -6.02 6.62 -0.59
N ALA A 229 -5.24 7.61 -1.02
CA ALA A 229 -5.37 8.98 -0.52
C ALA A 229 -6.73 9.60 -0.85
N VAL A 230 -7.26 9.35 -2.06
CA VAL A 230 -8.62 9.76 -2.44
C VAL A 230 -9.67 9.05 -1.59
N VAL A 231 -9.54 7.73 -1.38
CA VAL A 231 -10.45 6.96 -0.51
C VAL A 231 -10.47 7.53 0.92
N VAL A 232 -9.29 7.81 1.50
CA VAL A 232 -9.18 8.44 2.82
C VAL A 232 -9.83 9.83 2.83
N LEU A 233 -9.52 10.68 1.85
CA LEU A 233 -10.11 12.03 1.75
C LEU A 233 -11.63 12.00 1.65
N SER A 234 -12.17 11.07 0.87
CA SER A 234 -13.61 10.89 0.71
C SER A 234 -14.27 10.37 1.97
N PHE A 235 -13.59 9.51 2.74
CA PHE A 235 -14.07 9.13 4.07
C PHE A 235 -14.03 10.30 5.05
N LEU A 236 -12.98 11.11 5.06
CA LEU A 236 -12.90 12.29 5.93
C LEU A 236 -14.02 13.28 5.59
N ALA A 237 -14.32 13.49 4.30
CA ALA A 237 -15.46 14.28 3.86
C ALA A 237 -16.79 13.70 4.35
N LEU A 238 -17.03 12.40 4.13
CA LEU A 238 -18.21 11.67 4.62
C LEU A 238 -18.38 11.86 6.13
N TYR A 239 -17.31 11.62 6.90
CA TYR A 239 -17.32 11.73 8.36
C TYR A 239 -17.63 13.16 8.80
N LEU A 240 -16.99 14.18 8.22
CA LEU A 240 -17.24 15.58 8.59
C LEU A 240 -18.70 16.00 8.33
N CYS A 241 -19.32 15.48 7.27
CA CYS A 241 -20.72 15.77 6.92
C CYS A 241 -21.76 14.96 7.72
N ASN A 242 -21.35 13.82 8.30
CA ASN A 242 -22.27 12.84 8.90
C ASN A 242 -21.91 12.39 10.32
N ARG A 243 -20.91 12.98 10.99
CA ARG A 243 -20.45 12.53 12.32
C ARG A 243 -21.54 12.45 13.40
N ASP A 244 -22.65 13.17 13.25
CA ASP A 244 -23.84 13.12 14.10
C ASP A 244 -24.80 11.96 13.77
N ARG A 245 -24.62 11.29 12.63
CA ARG A 245 -25.41 10.16 12.13
C ARG A 245 -24.64 8.84 12.08
N LEU A 246 -23.30 8.89 12.19
CA LEU A 246 -22.45 7.70 12.15
C LEU A 246 -22.32 7.07 13.54
N PRO A 247 -22.13 5.73 13.61
CA PRO A 247 -21.76 5.08 14.86
C PRO A 247 -20.38 5.56 15.35
N GLU A 248 -20.11 5.40 16.64
CA GLU A 248 -18.77 5.62 17.16
C GLU A 248 -17.84 4.50 16.68
N TRP A 249 -16.74 4.87 16.03
CA TRP A 249 -15.71 3.93 15.59
C TRP A 249 -14.40 4.17 16.31
N HIS A 250 -13.67 3.09 16.54
CA HIS A 250 -12.24 3.14 16.84
C HIS A 250 -11.42 3.30 15.57
N VAL A 251 -10.22 3.85 15.69
CA VAL A 251 -9.33 4.08 14.54
C VAL A 251 -9.01 2.77 13.81
N GLN A 252 -8.76 1.67 14.52
CA GLN A 252 -8.56 0.36 13.88
C GLN A 252 -9.73 -0.06 13.00
N GLN A 253 -10.97 0.20 13.45
CA GLN A 253 -12.17 -0.12 12.68
C GLN A 253 -12.27 0.77 11.44
N VAL A 254 -11.94 2.06 11.55
CA VAL A 254 -11.85 2.96 10.39
C VAL A 254 -10.81 2.47 9.39
N CYS A 255 -9.61 2.10 9.83
CA CYS A 255 -8.54 1.62 8.93
C CYS A 255 -8.99 0.36 8.18
N LYS A 256 -9.56 -0.61 8.89
CA LYS A 256 -10.12 -1.83 8.30
C LYS A 256 -11.23 -1.52 7.29
N LEU A 257 -12.19 -0.67 7.68
CA LEU A 257 -13.31 -0.25 6.83
C LEU A 257 -12.81 0.39 5.53
N LEU A 258 -11.76 1.20 5.57
CA LEU A 258 -11.24 1.86 4.37
C LEU A 258 -10.47 0.92 3.44
N GLY A 259 -9.74 -0.06 4.00
CA GLY A 259 -9.17 -1.15 3.21
C GLY A 259 -10.26 -1.92 2.45
N GLU A 260 -11.34 -2.28 3.16
CA GLU A 260 -12.50 -2.97 2.58
C GLU A 260 -13.29 -2.09 1.60
N ALA A 261 -13.38 -0.78 1.87
CA ALA A 261 -14.08 0.15 1.00
C ALA A 261 -13.46 0.16 -0.40
N GLU A 262 -12.13 0.19 -0.50
CA GLU A 262 -11.42 0.21 -1.78
C GLU A 262 -11.68 -1.03 -2.66
N TRP A 263 -12.21 -2.12 -2.08
CA TRP A 263 -12.65 -3.30 -2.84
C TRP A 263 -13.76 -2.98 -3.84
N TYR A 264 -14.62 -1.99 -3.55
CA TYR A 264 -15.62 -1.47 -4.48
C TYR A 264 -15.03 -1.05 -5.83
N VAL A 265 -13.78 -0.57 -5.83
CA VAL A 265 -13.08 -0.11 -7.03
C VAL A 265 -12.56 -1.27 -7.89
N GLY A 266 -12.62 -2.50 -7.37
CA GLY A 266 -12.15 -3.73 -8.02
C GLY A 266 -10.76 -4.18 -7.57
N THR A 267 -10.15 -3.50 -6.60
CA THR A 267 -8.87 -3.89 -6.00
C THR A 267 -9.08 -4.45 -4.61
N HIS A 268 -9.03 -5.78 -4.51
CA HIS A 268 -9.17 -6.52 -3.25
C HIS A 268 -7.81 -6.56 -2.50
N GLY A 269 -7.45 -5.45 -1.85
CA GLY A 269 -6.18 -5.23 -1.12
C GLY A 269 -6.35 -5.22 0.40
N GLY A 270 -5.27 -4.96 1.14
CA GLY A 270 -5.31 -4.77 2.59
C GLY A 270 -5.56 -3.31 3.00
N ALA A 271 -5.28 -3.01 4.27
CA ALA A 271 -5.53 -1.69 4.88
C ALA A 271 -4.25 -0.86 5.12
N ASN A 272 -3.07 -1.32 4.69
CA ASN A 272 -1.79 -0.67 5.01
C ASN A 272 -1.73 0.78 4.48
N ASP A 273 -2.22 1.00 3.27
CA ASP A 273 -2.15 2.32 2.62
C ASP A 273 -2.97 3.34 3.40
N GLN A 274 -4.22 2.99 3.72
CA GLN A 274 -5.17 3.85 4.43
C GLN A 274 -4.72 4.07 5.88
N MET A 275 -4.20 3.03 6.53
CA MET A 275 -3.64 3.10 7.89
C MET A 275 -2.44 4.03 7.94
N THR A 276 -1.49 3.90 7.01
CA THR A 276 -0.32 4.79 6.89
C THR A 276 -0.76 6.22 6.63
N ILE A 277 -1.64 6.43 5.63
CA ILE A 277 -2.12 7.76 5.28
C ILE A 277 -2.84 8.42 6.44
N LEU A 278 -3.65 7.71 7.22
CA LEU A 278 -4.30 8.29 8.40
C LEU A 278 -3.31 8.60 9.53
N ARG A 279 -2.35 7.70 9.78
CA ARG A 279 -1.66 7.64 11.08
C ARG A 279 -0.23 8.16 11.11
N ASN A 280 0.44 8.31 9.97
CA ASN A 280 1.86 8.62 9.92
C ASN A 280 2.21 9.94 10.64
N PRO A 281 3.04 9.92 11.68
CA PRO A 281 3.64 11.14 12.22
C PRO A 281 4.67 11.75 11.26
N VAL A 282 4.98 13.03 11.45
CA VAL A 282 6.08 13.67 10.72
C VAL A 282 7.41 12.93 10.91
N ASN A 283 8.22 12.86 9.84
CA ASN A 283 9.57 12.28 9.86
C ASN A 283 9.70 10.90 10.52
N SER A 284 8.74 10.02 10.24
CA SER A 284 8.69 8.68 10.81
C SER A 284 8.28 7.65 9.77
N VAL A 285 8.53 6.38 10.08
CA VAL A 285 7.94 5.24 9.38
C VAL A 285 6.96 4.57 10.33
N VAL A 286 5.88 4.00 9.80
CA VAL A 286 4.88 3.31 10.61
C VAL A 286 4.96 1.83 10.32
N TYR A 287 5.13 1.05 11.39
CA TYR A 287 5.02 -0.40 11.36
C TYR A 287 3.57 -0.81 11.66
N ASN A 288 2.83 -1.12 10.59
CA ASN A 288 1.45 -1.56 10.63
C ASN A 288 1.39 -3.07 10.85
N ARG A 289 0.78 -3.49 11.96
CA ARG A 289 0.65 -4.89 12.37
C ARG A 289 -0.68 -5.44 11.86
N HIS A 290 -0.63 -6.22 10.78
CA HIS A 290 -1.78 -6.97 10.28
C HIS A 290 -1.80 -8.42 10.78
N SER A 291 -0.72 -8.87 11.42
CA SER A 291 -0.64 -10.21 12.03
C SER A 291 -1.48 -10.36 13.31
N LYS A 292 -1.94 -9.25 13.88
CA LYS A 292 -2.77 -9.22 15.08
C LYS A 292 -4.26 -9.25 14.74
N ALA A 293 -5.07 -9.73 15.69
CA ALA A 293 -6.52 -9.78 15.55
C ALA A 293 -7.13 -8.38 15.33
N ASP A 294 -6.62 -7.39 16.06
CA ASP A 294 -6.88 -5.97 15.85
C ASP A 294 -5.67 -5.30 15.19
N LEU A 295 -5.92 -4.40 14.24
CA LEU A 295 -4.86 -3.65 13.57
C LEU A 295 -4.14 -2.71 14.54
N GLU A 296 -2.81 -2.76 14.58
CA GLU A 296 -1.98 -1.86 15.39
C GLU A 296 -0.96 -1.08 14.55
N ALA A 297 -0.74 0.20 14.84
CA ALA A 297 0.36 0.98 14.23
C ALA A 297 1.37 1.38 15.29
N THR A 298 2.64 1.11 14.98
CA THR A 298 3.78 1.55 15.79
C THR A 298 4.60 2.53 14.96
N PRO A 299 4.53 3.85 15.22
CA PRO A 299 5.49 4.78 14.65
C PRO A 299 6.90 4.50 15.14
N LEU A 300 7.82 4.42 14.19
CA LEU A 300 9.23 4.25 14.42
C LEU A 300 9.96 5.51 13.96
N PRO A 301 10.93 6.00 14.74
CA PRO A 301 11.81 7.07 14.31
C PRO A 301 12.55 6.63 13.06
N PHE A 302 12.71 7.53 12.09
CA PHE A 302 13.55 7.26 10.94
C PHE A 302 14.97 7.79 11.15
N LEU A 303 15.95 7.20 10.46
CA LEU A 303 17.35 7.62 10.57
C LEU A 303 17.54 9.04 10.00
N GLN A 304 18.22 9.90 10.77
CA GLN A 304 18.56 11.25 10.35
C GLN A 304 19.69 11.23 9.31
N GLY A 305 19.75 12.23 8.43
CA GLY A 305 20.77 12.30 7.38
C GLY A 305 20.54 11.33 6.21
N VAL A 306 19.33 10.81 6.07
CA VAL A 306 18.92 9.92 4.98
C VAL A 306 17.75 10.54 4.23
N HIS A 307 17.90 10.66 2.92
CA HIS A 307 16.82 11.00 1.99
C HIS A 307 16.43 9.78 1.16
N VAL A 308 15.19 9.79 0.66
CA VAL A 308 14.76 8.83 -0.35
C VAL A 308 14.69 9.55 -1.70
N VAL A 309 15.36 8.99 -2.69
CA VAL A 309 15.19 9.37 -4.10
C VAL A 309 14.22 8.36 -4.73
N LEU A 310 13.05 8.83 -5.12
CA LEU A 310 12.10 8.07 -5.93
C LEU A 310 12.47 8.25 -7.40
N ALA A 311 12.75 7.16 -8.12
CA ALA A 311 13.17 7.21 -9.53
C ALA A 311 12.32 6.25 -10.39
N ASN A 312 11.75 6.76 -11.48
CA ASN A 312 10.93 6.00 -12.41
C ASN A 312 11.80 5.24 -13.40
N SER A 313 11.57 3.94 -13.58
CA SER A 313 12.27 3.12 -14.57
C SER A 313 11.87 3.45 -16.01
N LEU A 314 10.74 4.15 -16.22
CA LEU A 314 10.08 4.35 -17.52
C LEU A 314 9.60 3.05 -18.17
N TRP A 315 9.68 1.93 -17.44
CA TRP A 315 9.02 0.70 -17.85
C TRP A 315 7.60 0.71 -17.32
N GLU A 316 6.65 1.09 -18.18
CA GLU A 316 5.25 1.10 -17.80
C GLU A 316 4.60 -0.28 -17.92
N VAL A 317 3.82 -0.63 -16.90
CA VAL A 317 2.96 -1.80 -16.91
C VAL A 317 1.53 -1.32 -16.97
N ASN A 318 0.83 -1.65 -18.06
CA ASN A 318 -0.59 -1.36 -18.15
C ASN A 318 -1.37 -2.29 -17.20
N LYS A 319 -1.90 -1.73 -16.10
CA LYS A 319 -2.65 -2.49 -15.09
C LYS A 319 -3.91 -3.13 -15.66
N THR A 320 -4.59 -2.54 -16.65
CA THR A 320 -5.89 -3.05 -17.12
C THR A 320 -5.79 -4.26 -18.05
N LEU A 321 -4.73 -4.37 -18.87
CA LEU A 321 -4.67 -5.38 -19.94
C LEU A 321 -3.61 -6.48 -19.75
N GLY A 322 -2.59 -6.26 -18.90
CA GLY A 322 -1.54 -7.27 -18.65
C GLY A 322 -0.91 -7.25 -17.24
N GLY A 323 -0.91 -6.09 -16.57
CA GLY A 323 -0.46 -5.93 -15.19
C GLY A 323 -1.36 -6.62 -14.18
N ASN A 324 -2.68 -6.59 -14.40
CA ASN A 324 -3.66 -7.33 -13.59
C ASN A 324 -3.35 -8.82 -13.56
N GLN A 325 -2.95 -9.46 -14.68
CA GLN A 325 -2.66 -10.88 -14.66
C GLN A 325 -1.42 -11.23 -13.82
N SER A 326 -0.33 -10.46 -13.94
CA SER A 326 0.89 -10.76 -13.16
C SER A 326 0.66 -10.53 -11.66
N PHE A 327 -0.03 -9.44 -11.30
CA PHE A 327 -0.38 -9.13 -9.92
C PHE A 327 -1.37 -10.15 -9.34
N ASN A 328 -2.45 -10.47 -10.08
CA ASN A 328 -3.44 -11.48 -9.66
C ASN A 328 -2.83 -12.88 -9.58
N MET A 329 -1.86 -13.21 -10.43
CA MET A 329 -1.12 -14.47 -10.32
C MET A 329 -0.28 -14.53 -9.04
N ARG A 330 0.26 -13.41 -8.55
CA ARG A 330 0.93 -13.36 -7.23
C ARG A 330 -0.05 -13.59 -6.09
N LYS A 331 -1.24 -12.96 -6.16
CA LYS A 331 -2.35 -13.27 -5.24
C LYS A 331 -2.72 -14.75 -5.28
N GLY A 332 -2.76 -15.33 -6.48
CA GLY A 332 -2.97 -16.76 -6.68
C GLY A 332 -1.90 -17.63 -6.02
N TRP A 333 -0.63 -17.25 -6.09
CA TRP A 333 0.48 -17.94 -5.41
C TRP A 333 0.33 -17.90 -3.89
N MET A 334 -0.01 -16.72 -3.35
CA MET A 334 -0.26 -16.53 -1.92
C MET A 334 -1.42 -17.38 -1.44
N GLN A 335 -2.59 -17.26 -2.10
CA GLN A 335 -3.82 -17.97 -1.72
C GLN A 335 -3.67 -19.48 -1.85
N MET A 336 -3.16 -19.97 -2.99
CA MET A 336 -2.92 -21.41 -3.19
C MET A 336 -1.97 -21.97 -2.14
N GLY A 337 -0.93 -21.20 -1.82
CA GLY A 337 0.07 -21.62 -0.85
C GLY A 337 -0.47 -21.68 0.57
N ASP A 338 -1.28 -20.68 0.94
CA ASP A 338 -1.94 -20.63 2.24
C ASP A 338 -2.93 -21.79 2.43
N GLU A 339 -3.79 -22.03 1.43
CA GLU A 339 -4.72 -23.16 1.44
C GLU A 339 -3.99 -24.50 1.56
N LEU A 340 -2.90 -24.68 0.79
CA LEU A 340 -2.10 -25.90 0.87
C LEU A 340 -1.45 -26.07 2.25
N MET A 341 -0.94 -24.99 2.85
CA MET A 341 -0.35 -25.05 4.20
C MET A 341 -1.40 -25.45 5.24
N LYS A 342 -2.60 -24.86 5.19
CA LYS A 342 -3.71 -25.23 6.09
C LYS A 342 -4.07 -26.71 6.00
N LEU A 343 -4.17 -27.24 4.77
CA LEU A 343 -4.42 -28.66 4.55
C LEU A 343 -3.31 -29.55 5.10
N ILE A 344 -2.04 -29.16 4.94
CA ILE A 344 -0.90 -29.90 5.52
C ILE A 344 -1.01 -29.90 7.05
N ILE A 345 -1.25 -28.75 7.68
CA ILE A 345 -1.38 -28.61 9.12
C ILE A 345 -2.50 -29.51 9.65
N GLU A 346 -3.70 -29.41 9.06
CA GLU A 346 -4.85 -30.23 9.45
C GLU A 346 -4.56 -31.74 9.30
N ALA A 347 -3.98 -32.12 8.17
CA ALA A 347 -3.64 -33.51 7.87
C ALA A 347 -2.63 -34.09 8.85
N VAL A 348 -1.57 -33.34 9.17
CA VAL A 348 -0.52 -33.75 10.12
C VAL A 348 -1.10 -33.87 11.52
N ARG A 349 -1.91 -32.91 11.96
CA ARG A 349 -2.58 -32.96 13.27
C ARG A 349 -3.53 -34.15 13.39
N SER A 350 -4.24 -34.50 12.31
CA SER A 350 -5.06 -35.72 12.28
C SER A 350 -4.20 -36.98 12.43
N ALA A 351 -3.11 -37.08 11.65
CA ALA A 351 -2.19 -38.22 11.73
C ALA A 351 -1.57 -38.39 13.13
N GLN A 352 -1.23 -37.29 13.81
CA GLN A 352 -0.76 -37.32 15.20
C GLN A 352 -1.84 -37.86 16.16
N ARG A 353 -3.10 -37.40 16.02
CA ARG A 353 -4.22 -37.88 16.85
C ARG A 353 -4.56 -39.36 16.61
N GLU A 354 -4.34 -39.85 15.39
CA GLU A 354 -4.57 -41.23 14.98
C GLU A 354 -3.41 -42.18 15.30
N GLY A 355 -2.29 -41.68 15.84
CA GLY A 355 -1.11 -42.49 16.15
C GLY A 355 -0.31 -42.93 14.92
N LEU A 356 -0.43 -42.21 13.79
CA LEU A 356 0.28 -42.50 12.54
C LEU A 356 1.62 -41.74 12.43
N ALA A 357 1.96 -40.92 13.43
CA ALA A 357 3.14 -40.07 13.47
C ALA A 357 4.36 -40.80 14.08
N GLU A 358 4.77 -41.93 13.50
CA GLU A 358 5.81 -42.79 14.06
C GLU A 358 6.95 -43.13 13.08
N GLY A 359 8.16 -43.22 13.64
CA GLY A 359 9.38 -43.61 12.93
C GLY A 359 10.08 -42.47 12.18
N GLU A 360 11.39 -42.61 12.00
CA GLU A 360 12.20 -41.61 11.29
C GLU A 360 11.68 -41.40 9.86
N GLY A 361 11.51 -40.14 9.45
CA GLY A 361 11.02 -39.72 8.13
C GLY A 361 9.52 -39.88 7.92
N TRP A 362 8.73 -40.10 8.97
CA TRP A 362 7.27 -40.30 8.84
C TRP A 362 6.59 -39.09 8.21
N LEU A 363 7.01 -37.88 8.57
CA LEU A 363 6.36 -36.65 8.12
C LEU A 363 6.53 -36.50 6.60
N SER A 364 7.75 -36.72 6.10
CA SER A 364 8.02 -36.66 4.66
C SER A 364 7.28 -37.75 3.89
N ARG A 365 7.25 -39.00 4.39
CA ARG A 365 6.47 -40.08 3.77
C ARG A 365 4.98 -39.74 3.71
N PHE A 366 4.42 -39.28 4.83
CA PHE A 366 3.02 -38.90 4.93
C PHE A 366 2.63 -37.82 3.93
N VAL A 367 3.46 -36.78 3.79
CA VAL A 367 3.21 -35.69 2.82
C VAL A 367 3.27 -36.19 1.38
N ILE A 368 4.23 -37.06 1.05
CA ILE A 368 4.34 -37.67 -0.29
C ILE A 368 3.11 -38.51 -0.60
N GLU A 369 2.69 -39.37 0.33
CA GLU A 369 1.54 -40.25 0.14
C GLU A 369 0.22 -39.48 0.03
N LYS A 370 0.03 -38.47 0.89
CA LYS A 370 -1.24 -37.72 0.97
C LYS A 370 -1.38 -36.64 -0.08
N PHE A 371 -0.30 -35.93 -0.41
CA PHE A 371 -0.35 -34.75 -1.29
C PHE A 371 0.38 -34.93 -2.62
N GLY A 372 1.19 -35.99 -2.77
CA GLY A 372 1.81 -36.35 -4.05
C GLY A 372 3.03 -35.51 -4.43
N PHE A 373 3.61 -34.75 -3.50
CA PHE A 373 4.86 -34.00 -3.74
C PHE A 373 5.91 -34.26 -2.65
N ILE A 374 7.17 -34.02 -3.01
CA ILE A 374 8.32 -34.28 -2.14
C ILE A 374 8.71 -33.00 -1.40
N PRO A 375 8.81 -33.01 -0.06
CA PRO A 375 9.38 -31.90 0.70
C PRO A 375 10.80 -31.52 0.22
N GLY A 376 11.19 -30.26 0.44
CA GLY A 376 12.46 -29.73 -0.03
C GLY A 376 13.70 -30.20 0.74
N SER A 377 13.53 -30.73 1.94
CA SER A 377 14.61 -31.17 2.84
C SER A 377 14.07 -32.18 3.85
N ASN A 378 14.97 -32.77 4.65
CA ASN A 378 14.59 -33.47 5.87
C ASN A 378 13.98 -32.46 6.87
N LEU A 379 13.12 -32.95 7.76
CA LEU A 379 12.29 -32.14 8.67
C LEU A 379 12.42 -32.59 10.13
N PRO A 380 13.64 -32.74 10.68
CA PRO A 380 13.86 -33.35 11.98
C PRO A 380 13.19 -32.58 13.13
N LEU A 381 13.14 -31.25 13.10
CA LEU A 381 12.54 -30.46 14.18
C LEU A 381 11.02 -30.62 14.23
N LEU A 382 10.35 -30.51 13.07
CA LEU A 382 8.90 -30.70 12.98
C LEU A 382 8.48 -32.14 13.23
N GLU A 383 9.34 -33.10 12.90
CA GLU A 383 9.07 -34.51 13.12
C GLU A 383 9.22 -34.92 14.59
N SER A 384 10.28 -34.43 15.25
CA SER A 384 10.62 -34.81 16.63
C SER A 384 9.90 -34.01 17.71
N THR A 385 9.23 -32.90 17.34
CA THR A 385 8.60 -32.00 18.32
C THR A 385 7.09 -31.82 18.05
N PRO A 386 6.23 -32.72 18.54
CA PRO A 386 4.78 -32.66 18.32
C PRO A 386 4.13 -31.35 18.79
N GLU A 387 4.64 -30.74 19.86
CA GLU A 387 4.15 -29.47 20.41
C GLU A 387 4.23 -28.31 19.41
N TYR A 388 5.16 -28.35 18.44
CA TYR A 388 5.22 -27.31 17.40
C TYR A 388 3.97 -27.31 16.54
N TRP A 389 3.40 -28.47 16.24
CA TRP A 389 2.19 -28.58 15.43
C TRP A 389 0.97 -28.00 16.12
N GLU A 390 0.88 -28.07 17.45
CA GLU A 390 -0.19 -27.42 18.23
C GLU A 390 -0.12 -25.90 18.11
N LYS A 391 1.09 -25.35 18.20
CA LYS A 391 1.30 -23.91 18.06
C LYS A 391 1.05 -23.45 16.63
N ILE A 392 1.51 -24.22 15.64
CA ILE A 392 1.25 -23.95 14.22
C ILE A 392 -0.26 -23.97 13.94
N GLU A 393 -0.99 -25.01 14.36
CA GLU A 393 -2.45 -25.12 14.18
C GLU A 393 -3.19 -23.94 14.80
N LYS A 394 -2.76 -23.48 15.98
CA LYS A 394 -3.39 -22.36 16.69
C LYS A 394 -3.08 -20.99 16.06
N ASN A 395 -1.82 -20.76 15.67
CA ASN A 395 -1.32 -19.42 15.38
C ASN A 395 -1.12 -19.15 13.88
N TYR A 396 -1.12 -20.17 13.03
CA TYR A 396 -1.01 -19.97 11.58
C TYR A 396 -2.33 -19.41 11.03
N HIS A 397 -2.28 -18.27 10.36
CA HIS A 397 -3.46 -17.64 9.73
C HIS A 397 -3.29 -17.54 8.22
N LYS A 398 -2.17 -16.96 7.80
CA LYS A 398 -1.72 -16.80 6.40
C LYS A 398 -0.18 -16.84 6.35
N PHE A 399 0.41 -16.75 5.16
CA PHE A 399 1.88 -16.69 5.02
C PHE A 399 2.57 -15.54 5.76
N GLY A 400 1.87 -14.46 6.10
CA GLY A 400 2.40 -13.43 7.01
C GLY A 400 2.74 -13.94 8.41
N SER A 401 2.25 -15.13 8.78
CA SER A 401 2.52 -15.75 10.09
C SER A 401 3.93 -16.31 10.22
N PHE A 402 4.73 -16.42 9.14
CA PHE A 402 6.05 -17.07 9.19
C PHE A 402 7.11 -16.22 9.92
N TYR A 403 6.97 -16.12 11.23
CA TYR A 403 7.92 -15.53 12.17
C TYR A 403 7.69 -16.08 13.59
N GLU A 404 8.74 -16.06 14.42
CA GLU A 404 8.75 -16.73 15.73
C GLU A 404 7.72 -16.13 16.71
N ASP A 405 7.58 -14.80 16.73
CA ASP A 405 6.65 -14.10 17.64
C ASP A 405 5.17 -14.37 17.32
N ILE A 406 4.85 -14.71 16.06
CA ILE A 406 3.50 -15.05 15.61
C ILE A 406 3.25 -16.56 15.82
N LEU A 407 4.09 -17.43 15.26
CA LEU A 407 3.84 -18.89 15.32
C LEU A 407 4.16 -19.49 16.69
N GLY A 408 5.07 -18.89 17.46
CA GLY A 408 5.51 -19.42 18.76
C GLY A 408 6.47 -20.62 18.66
N ILE A 409 7.09 -20.82 17.49
CA ILE A 409 8.09 -21.87 17.22
C ILE A 409 9.41 -21.22 16.75
N PRO A 410 10.56 -21.89 16.92
CA PRO A 410 11.85 -21.34 16.50
C PRO A 410 11.98 -21.17 14.99
N GLU A 411 12.81 -20.22 14.55
CA GLU A 411 13.06 -19.89 13.14
C GLU A 411 13.48 -21.12 12.33
N ALA A 412 14.32 -21.99 12.90
CA ALA A 412 14.73 -23.23 12.25
C ALA A 412 13.54 -24.18 11.95
N ALA A 413 12.53 -24.23 12.83
CA ALA A 413 11.30 -25.00 12.59
C ALA A 413 10.39 -24.33 11.56
N ILE A 414 10.37 -23.00 11.49
CA ILE A 414 9.68 -22.25 10.43
C ILE A 414 10.33 -22.53 9.07
N ALA A 415 11.66 -22.58 9.01
CA ALA A 415 12.38 -22.94 7.79
C ALA A 415 12.00 -24.35 7.31
N GLU A 416 11.91 -25.34 8.22
CA GLU A 416 11.39 -26.67 7.89
C GLU A 416 9.93 -26.63 7.41
N LEU A 417 9.07 -25.81 8.04
CA LEU A 417 7.67 -25.64 7.66
C LEU A 417 7.53 -25.09 6.24
N ILE A 418 8.40 -24.17 5.84
CA ILE A 418 8.47 -23.67 4.46
C ILE A 418 8.96 -24.77 3.50
N MET A 419 9.90 -25.61 3.94
CA MET A 419 10.43 -26.70 3.12
C MET A 419 9.44 -27.84 2.90
N LEU A 420 8.39 -27.97 3.73
CA LEU A 420 7.25 -28.86 3.45
C LEU A 420 6.52 -28.50 2.16
N LEU A 421 6.50 -27.22 1.77
CA LEU A 421 5.78 -26.77 0.58
C LEU A 421 6.53 -27.16 -0.72
N PRO A 422 5.80 -27.49 -1.80
CA PRO A 422 6.41 -27.69 -3.10
C PRO A 422 6.91 -26.35 -3.66
N VAL A 423 7.98 -26.38 -4.47
CA VAL A 423 8.45 -25.19 -5.20
C VAL A 423 7.31 -24.57 -6.00
N LYS A 424 6.59 -25.44 -6.70
CA LYS A 424 5.56 -25.08 -7.65
C LYS A 424 4.54 -26.20 -7.72
N ILE A 425 3.27 -25.83 -7.91
CA ILE A 425 2.18 -26.76 -8.18
C ILE A 425 1.45 -26.37 -9.47
N THR A 426 1.18 -27.34 -10.34
CA THR A 426 0.40 -27.14 -11.57
C THR A 426 -1.09 -27.04 -11.26
N PRO A 427 -1.91 -26.45 -12.15
CA PRO A 427 -3.36 -26.45 -11.98
C PRO A 427 -4.00 -27.85 -11.82
N ASP A 428 -3.44 -28.87 -12.47
CA ASP A 428 -3.96 -30.23 -12.39
C ASP A 428 -3.62 -30.90 -11.05
N GLU A 429 -2.39 -30.71 -10.55
CA GLU A 429 -1.98 -31.18 -9.21
C GLU A 429 -2.78 -30.48 -8.12
N ALA A 430 -2.94 -29.16 -8.20
CA ALA A 430 -3.76 -28.40 -7.27
C ALA A 430 -5.22 -28.86 -7.31
N GLY A 431 -5.77 -29.15 -8.50
CA GLY A 431 -7.11 -29.68 -8.65
C GLY A 431 -7.31 -31.03 -7.96
N LYS A 432 -6.32 -31.93 -8.05
CA LYS A 432 -6.34 -33.23 -7.35
C LYS A 432 -6.34 -33.05 -5.83
N ILE A 433 -5.49 -32.16 -5.30
CA ILE A 433 -5.40 -31.91 -3.86
C ILE A 433 -6.67 -31.25 -3.32
N LEU A 434 -7.19 -30.25 -4.04
CA LEU A 434 -8.33 -29.44 -3.59
C LEU A 434 -9.70 -30.03 -4.00
N GLY A 435 -9.73 -31.18 -4.69
CA GLY A 435 -10.96 -31.79 -5.19
C GLY A 435 -11.72 -30.93 -6.20
N LYS A 436 -11.01 -30.14 -7.02
CA LYS A 436 -11.57 -29.20 -8.00
C LYS A 436 -11.05 -29.49 -9.40
N ASP A 437 -11.85 -29.23 -10.43
CA ASP A 437 -11.38 -29.36 -11.80
C ASP A 437 -10.39 -28.23 -12.17
N ARG A 438 -9.58 -28.47 -13.21
CA ARG A 438 -8.56 -27.54 -13.70
C ARG A 438 -9.11 -26.13 -13.98
N LYS A 439 -10.27 -26.01 -14.60
CA LYS A 439 -10.84 -24.71 -14.99
C LYS A 439 -11.24 -23.92 -13.75
N THR A 440 -11.81 -24.60 -12.76
CA THR A 440 -12.13 -23.99 -11.47
C THR A 440 -10.88 -23.48 -10.75
N ILE A 441 -9.80 -24.26 -10.73
CA ILE A 441 -8.50 -23.81 -10.18
C ILE A 441 -7.96 -22.59 -10.90
N GLU A 442 -7.91 -22.61 -12.24
CA GLU A 442 -7.42 -21.49 -13.05
C GLU A 442 -8.29 -20.23 -12.90
N ARG A 443 -9.58 -20.39 -12.61
CA ARG A 443 -10.51 -19.29 -12.34
C ARG A 443 -10.27 -18.65 -10.98
N ILE A 444 -10.14 -19.46 -9.91
CA ILE A 444 -9.99 -18.98 -8.54
C ILE A 444 -8.60 -18.33 -8.34
N TYR A 445 -7.54 -19.00 -8.77
CA TYR A 445 -6.17 -18.60 -8.45
C TYR A 445 -5.44 -17.89 -9.60
N THR A 446 -6.14 -17.51 -10.66
CA THR A 446 -5.57 -16.95 -11.90
C THR A 446 -4.67 -17.92 -12.67
N ARG A 447 -5.08 -18.25 -13.90
CA ARG A 447 -4.32 -19.12 -14.81
C ARG A 447 -2.82 -18.75 -14.91
N PRO A 448 -1.90 -19.66 -14.56
CA PRO A 448 -0.47 -19.43 -14.74
C PRO A 448 -0.09 -19.29 -16.22
N ARG A 449 0.83 -18.38 -16.53
CA ARG A 449 1.39 -18.29 -17.89
C ARG A 449 2.11 -19.59 -18.25
N ARG A 450 2.04 -20.01 -19.52
CA ARG A 450 2.67 -21.25 -20.01
C ARG A 450 4.16 -21.36 -19.67
N ARG A 451 4.91 -20.27 -19.76
CA ARG A 451 6.35 -20.21 -19.40
C ARG A 451 6.63 -20.39 -17.90
N ILE A 452 5.67 -20.07 -17.04
CA ILE A 452 5.77 -20.22 -15.59
C ILE A 452 5.37 -21.64 -15.19
N GLY A 453 4.27 -22.13 -15.78
CA GLY A 453 3.86 -23.53 -15.70
C GLY A 453 3.21 -23.95 -14.37
N GLY A 454 2.98 -23.04 -13.43
CA GLY A 454 2.31 -23.34 -12.16
C GLY A 454 2.31 -22.19 -11.16
N TYR A 455 1.78 -22.45 -9.97
CA TYR A 455 1.77 -21.53 -8.83
C TYR A 455 3.02 -21.74 -7.99
N HIS A 456 3.81 -20.70 -7.74
CA HIS A 456 5.07 -20.80 -7.00
C HIS A 456 4.82 -20.64 -5.50
N ILE A 457 4.86 -21.76 -4.76
CA ILE A 457 4.36 -21.79 -3.38
C ILE A 457 5.50 -21.59 -2.38
N ARG A 458 6.49 -22.49 -2.36
CA ARG A 458 7.61 -22.41 -1.41
C ARG A 458 8.40 -21.11 -1.50
N THR A 459 8.68 -20.62 -2.71
CA THR A 459 9.43 -19.35 -2.86
C THR A 459 8.61 -18.15 -2.37
N THR A 460 7.28 -18.20 -2.49
CA THR A 460 6.39 -17.19 -1.94
C THR A 460 6.36 -17.23 -0.41
N ALA A 461 6.30 -18.42 0.20
CA ALA A 461 6.40 -18.57 1.65
C ALA A 461 7.75 -18.06 2.19
N ARG A 462 8.86 -18.41 1.50
CA ARG A 462 10.21 -17.91 1.83
C ARG A 462 10.31 -16.38 1.76
N PHE A 463 9.72 -15.78 0.72
CA PHE A 463 9.66 -14.33 0.58
C PHE A 463 9.07 -13.66 1.83
N PHE A 464 7.88 -14.10 2.26
CA PHE A 464 7.22 -13.51 3.43
C PHE A 464 7.98 -13.74 4.74
N HIS A 465 8.58 -14.91 4.91
CA HIS A 465 9.43 -15.17 6.05
C HIS A 465 10.63 -14.20 6.10
N ARG A 466 11.32 -13.99 4.97
CA ARG A 466 12.46 -13.06 4.88
C ARG A 466 12.05 -11.62 5.14
N GLU A 467 10.92 -11.19 4.58
CA GLU A 467 10.35 -9.86 4.84
C GLU A 467 10.05 -9.65 6.33
N ASN A 468 9.45 -10.63 7.00
CA ASN A 468 9.19 -10.55 8.45
C ASN A 468 10.49 -10.40 9.27
N VAL A 469 11.52 -11.20 8.96
CA VAL A 469 12.82 -11.14 9.63
C VAL A 469 13.47 -9.77 9.46
N ILE A 470 13.50 -9.26 8.22
CA ILE A 470 14.05 -7.93 7.94
C ILE A 470 13.24 -6.85 8.65
N GLY A 471 11.91 -6.94 8.64
CA GLY A 471 11.04 -5.96 9.29
C GLY A 471 11.29 -5.81 10.79
N ARG A 472 11.51 -6.92 11.50
CA ARG A 472 11.86 -6.91 12.94
C ARG A 472 13.27 -6.37 13.19
N THR A 473 14.22 -6.74 12.33
CA THR A 473 15.59 -6.21 12.38
C THR A 473 15.62 -4.69 12.19
N LEU A 474 14.83 -4.15 11.24
CA LEU A 474 14.71 -2.71 11.00
C LEU A 474 14.13 -1.98 12.22
N GLU A 475 13.09 -2.54 12.85
CA GLU A 475 12.50 -2.00 14.06
C GLU A 475 13.52 -1.89 15.21
N GLU A 476 14.29 -2.97 15.44
CA GLU A 476 15.37 -2.97 16.44
C GLU A 476 16.42 -1.90 16.15
N ILE A 477 16.86 -1.78 14.90
CA ILE A 477 17.84 -0.76 14.47
C ILE A 477 17.31 0.65 14.75
N PHE A 478 16.07 0.95 14.34
CA PHE A 478 15.50 2.29 14.51
C PHE A 478 15.33 2.67 15.97
N LEU A 479 14.82 1.75 16.80
CA LEU A 479 14.64 1.99 18.23
C LEU A 479 15.97 2.13 18.96
N ASP A 480 16.95 1.30 18.62
CA ASP A 480 18.28 1.35 19.21
C ASP A 480 19.02 2.66 18.86
N ALA A 481 19.07 3.01 17.56
CA ALA A 481 19.71 4.24 17.09
C ALA A 481 19.07 5.48 17.74
N GLN A 482 17.74 5.55 17.79
CA GLN A 482 17.04 6.66 18.44
C GLN A 482 17.33 6.73 19.95
N ARG A 483 17.35 5.58 20.64
CA ARG A 483 17.63 5.52 22.07
C ARG A 483 19.02 6.04 22.40
N ARG A 484 20.04 5.63 21.64
CA ARG A 484 21.45 6.02 21.84
C ARG A 484 21.70 7.49 21.48
N VAL A 485 21.02 8.00 20.46
CA VAL A 485 21.04 9.45 20.15
C VAL A 485 20.35 10.24 21.25
N ALA A 486 19.18 9.80 21.71
CA ALA A 486 18.42 10.50 22.75
C ALA A 486 19.12 10.51 24.12
N SER A 487 19.93 9.49 24.43
CA SER A 487 20.75 9.44 25.65
C SER A 487 22.04 10.27 25.56
N GLY A 488 22.40 10.76 24.36
CA GLY A 488 23.67 11.44 24.10
C GLY A 488 24.86 10.50 23.98
N GLU A 489 24.65 9.17 23.99
CA GLU A 489 25.69 8.16 23.77
C GLU A 489 26.24 8.22 22.34
N LEU A 490 25.39 8.57 21.37
CA LEU A 490 25.70 8.55 19.95
C LEU A 490 25.37 9.87 19.28
N SER A 491 26.31 10.42 18.51
CA SER A 491 26.07 11.59 17.65
C SER A 491 25.63 11.15 16.25
N ILE A 492 24.66 11.86 15.66
CA ILE A 492 24.16 11.61 14.29
C ILE A 492 25.22 11.80 13.20
N ASP A 493 26.30 12.53 13.51
CA ASP A 493 27.42 12.80 12.60
C ASP A 493 28.56 11.80 12.79
N SER A 494 28.44 10.85 13.72
CA SER A 494 29.49 9.87 14.00
C SER A 494 29.56 8.77 12.94
N PRO A 495 30.74 8.17 12.72
CA PRO A 495 30.89 6.97 11.88
C PRO A 495 30.05 5.78 12.37
N GLU A 496 29.84 5.68 13.69
CA GLU A 496 29.01 4.63 14.27
C GLU A 496 27.52 4.81 13.92
N TYR A 497 27.00 6.04 13.96
CA TYR A 497 25.63 6.31 13.49
C TYR A 497 25.49 6.03 11.99
N ASP A 498 26.53 6.35 11.23
CA ASP A 498 26.59 6.02 9.81
C ASP A 498 26.53 4.51 9.53
N GLY A 499 27.03 3.69 10.46
CA GLY A 499 26.88 2.24 10.47
C GLY A 499 25.42 1.78 10.46
N TYR A 500 24.52 2.44 11.21
CA TYR A 500 23.08 2.14 11.12
C TYR A 500 22.51 2.48 9.75
N ARG A 501 22.91 3.62 9.15
CA ARG A 501 22.45 4.01 7.81
C ARG A 501 22.85 2.98 6.75
N ILE A 502 24.10 2.50 6.83
CA ILE A 502 24.63 1.45 5.95
C ILE A 502 23.85 0.15 6.16
N ARG A 503 23.68 -0.27 7.42
CA ARG A 503 22.98 -1.53 7.73
C ARG A 503 21.53 -1.54 7.25
N VAL A 504 20.80 -0.43 7.41
CA VAL A 504 19.45 -0.28 6.85
C VAL A 504 19.49 -0.35 5.32
N GLY A 505 20.47 0.30 4.68
CA GLY A 505 20.69 0.22 3.24
C GLY A 505 20.89 -1.21 2.73
N GLU A 506 21.75 -1.98 3.39
CA GLU A 506 21.97 -3.41 3.09
C GLU A 506 20.67 -4.21 3.18
N LEU A 507 19.88 -4.00 4.23
CA LEU A 507 18.57 -4.65 4.39
C LEU A 507 17.59 -4.27 3.27
N VAL A 508 17.64 -3.04 2.75
CA VAL A 508 16.84 -2.63 1.58
C VAL A 508 17.26 -3.39 0.31
N ASP A 509 18.56 -3.58 0.10
CA ASP A 509 19.05 -4.40 -1.02
C ASP A 509 18.63 -5.87 -0.87
N GLU A 510 18.64 -6.40 0.36
CA GLU A 510 18.14 -7.74 0.65
C GLU A 510 16.64 -7.91 0.35
N LEU A 511 15.83 -6.90 0.65
CA LEU A 511 14.41 -6.85 0.28
C LEU A 511 14.24 -6.85 -1.25
N GLN A 512 15.07 -6.08 -1.97
CA GLN A 512 15.04 -6.11 -3.44
C GLN A 512 15.39 -7.50 -4.00
N ASP A 513 16.35 -8.20 -3.42
CA ASP A 513 16.69 -9.55 -3.84
C ASP A 513 15.52 -10.52 -3.61
N ALA A 514 14.83 -10.41 -2.47
CA ALA A 514 13.62 -11.19 -2.19
C ALA A 514 12.51 -10.91 -3.22
N LEU A 515 12.27 -9.63 -3.53
CA LEU A 515 11.32 -9.20 -4.55
C LEU A 515 11.67 -9.71 -5.95
N SER A 516 12.96 -9.74 -6.29
CA SER A 516 13.44 -10.17 -7.61
C SER A 516 13.43 -11.69 -7.78
N PHE A 517 14.01 -12.43 -6.82
CA PHE A 517 14.26 -13.86 -6.99
C PHE A 517 13.15 -14.75 -6.42
N ASP A 518 12.64 -14.41 -5.23
CA ASP A 518 11.67 -15.23 -4.51
C ASP A 518 10.26 -14.92 -4.99
N PHE A 519 9.92 -13.63 -5.01
CA PHE A 519 8.59 -13.17 -5.41
C PHE A 519 8.49 -12.85 -6.90
N ARG A 520 9.61 -12.71 -7.61
CA ARG A 520 9.66 -12.58 -9.08
C ARG A 520 8.86 -11.40 -9.61
N VAL A 521 8.90 -10.27 -8.93
CA VAL A 521 8.20 -9.04 -9.31
C VAL A 521 9.12 -7.97 -9.88
N SER A 522 10.44 -8.15 -9.91
CA SER A 522 11.33 -7.27 -10.67
C SER A 522 11.30 -7.52 -12.18
N ASN A 523 12.01 -6.68 -12.94
CA ASN A 523 12.26 -6.80 -14.37
C ASN A 523 13.66 -6.24 -14.72
N PRO A 524 14.19 -6.52 -15.93
CA PRO A 524 15.53 -6.05 -16.32
C PRO A 524 15.73 -4.54 -16.27
N GLN A 525 14.69 -3.74 -16.50
CA GLN A 525 14.78 -2.28 -16.50
C GLN A 525 14.91 -1.71 -15.08
N LEU A 526 14.12 -2.23 -14.13
CA LEU A 526 14.23 -1.91 -12.70
C LEU A 526 15.60 -2.33 -12.16
N ASP A 527 16.04 -3.55 -12.50
CA ASP A 527 17.33 -4.08 -12.08
C ASP A 527 18.49 -3.25 -12.65
N LEU A 528 18.37 -2.78 -13.90
CA LEU A 528 19.35 -1.86 -14.51
C LEU A 528 19.41 -0.54 -13.74
N LEU A 529 18.27 0.11 -13.50
CA LEU A 529 18.20 1.37 -12.75
C LEU A 529 18.86 1.25 -11.37
N LEU A 530 18.54 0.20 -10.62
CA LEU A 530 19.17 -0.05 -9.31
C LEU A 530 20.66 -0.34 -9.42
N THR A 531 21.09 -1.11 -10.43
CA THR A 531 22.52 -1.38 -10.68
C THR A 531 23.32 -0.10 -10.90
N ILE A 532 22.73 0.89 -11.58
CA ILE A 532 23.36 2.19 -11.80
C ILE A 532 23.35 3.02 -10.53
N ALA A 533 22.19 3.10 -9.86
CA ALA A 533 22.03 3.84 -8.61
C ALA A 533 23.02 3.39 -7.53
N ARG A 534 23.28 2.07 -7.44
CA ARG A 534 24.30 1.46 -6.54
C ARG A 534 25.70 2.06 -6.67
N ARG A 535 26.03 2.63 -7.82
CA ARG A 535 27.34 3.26 -8.11
C ARG A 535 27.30 4.78 -7.97
N GLY A 536 26.13 5.34 -7.69
CA GLY A 536 25.91 6.77 -7.57
C GLY A 536 26.36 7.33 -6.21
N PRO A 537 26.50 8.66 -6.11
CA PRO A 537 26.96 9.33 -4.89
C PRO A 537 25.98 9.13 -3.73
N GLY A 538 26.53 8.82 -2.55
CA GLY A 538 25.76 8.69 -1.31
C GLY A 538 24.77 7.51 -1.26
N TYR A 539 24.81 6.57 -2.20
CA TYR A 539 23.94 5.39 -2.19
C TYR A 539 24.09 4.58 -0.89
N LEU A 540 22.95 4.18 -0.30
CA LEU A 540 22.90 3.30 0.86
C LEU A 540 22.23 1.96 0.52
N GLY A 541 21.13 1.99 -0.22
CA GLY A 541 20.35 0.80 -0.60
C GLY A 541 19.18 1.18 -1.49
N GLY A 542 18.60 0.25 -2.24
CA GLY A 542 17.46 0.57 -3.09
C GLY A 542 16.66 -0.64 -3.55
N LYS A 543 15.35 -0.45 -3.66
CA LYS A 543 14.39 -1.48 -4.06
C LYS A 543 13.32 -0.93 -4.98
N LEU A 544 12.63 -1.81 -5.70
CA LEU A 544 11.37 -1.43 -6.35
C LEU A 544 10.32 -1.04 -5.31
N THR A 545 9.38 -0.16 -5.68
CA THR A 545 8.26 0.23 -4.82
C THR A 545 6.92 -0.03 -5.48
N GLY A 546 5.96 -0.56 -4.71
CA GLY A 546 4.62 -0.90 -5.16
C GLY A 546 4.55 -2.24 -5.89
N ALA A 547 3.55 -2.39 -6.78
CA ALA A 547 3.16 -3.69 -7.34
C ALA A 547 4.19 -4.40 -8.26
N GLY A 548 5.35 -3.79 -8.53
CA GLY A 548 6.42 -4.35 -9.34
C GLY A 548 6.11 -4.48 -10.84
N LYS A 549 7.01 -5.14 -11.56
CA LYS A 549 7.06 -5.34 -13.03
C LYS A 549 7.23 -4.09 -13.87
N GLY A 550 7.37 -2.92 -13.24
CA GLY A 550 7.66 -1.63 -13.82
C GLY A 550 7.45 -0.54 -12.78
N GLY A 551 7.40 0.73 -13.22
CA GLY A 551 7.23 1.87 -12.34
C GLY A 551 8.53 2.30 -11.66
N CYS A 552 8.46 2.62 -10.36
CA CYS A 552 9.54 3.31 -9.64
C CYS A 552 10.35 2.40 -8.72
N VAL A 553 11.53 2.89 -8.38
CA VAL A 553 12.39 2.40 -7.30
C VAL A 553 12.54 3.48 -6.23
N SER A 554 12.64 3.07 -4.97
CA SER A 554 13.06 3.92 -3.86
C SER A 554 14.53 3.66 -3.56
N ILE A 555 15.32 4.73 -3.50
CA ILE A 555 16.76 4.68 -3.26
C ILE A 555 17.06 5.48 -1.99
N LEU A 556 17.61 4.82 -0.98
CA LEU A 556 18.14 5.49 0.20
C LEU A 556 19.49 6.12 -0.15
N VAL A 557 19.61 7.41 0.12
CA VAL A 557 20.80 8.21 -0.17
C VAL A 557 21.13 9.05 1.05
N ARG A 558 22.42 9.29 1.30
CA ARG A 558 22.84 10.33 2.24
C ARG A 558 22.20 11.67 1.87
N GLU A 559 21.62 12.34 2.86
CA GLU A 559 20.90 13.59 2.66
C GLU A 559 21.71 14.62 1.85
N SER A 560 23.00 14.80 2.21
CA SER A 560 23.94 15.71 1.54
C SER A 560 24.21 15.40 0.07
N GLU A 561 24.02 14.14 -0.35
CA GLU A 561 24.31 13.65 -1.70
C GLU A 561 23.03 13.44 -2.54
N SER A 562 21.85 13.67 -1.97
CA SER A 562 20.56 13.38 -2.64
C SER A 562 20.38 14.14 -3.97
N GLY A 563 20.83 15.41 -4.03
CA GLY A 563 20.86 16.20 -5.26
C GLY A 563 21.84 15.63 -6.30
N ALA A 564 23.06 15.29 -5.86
CA ALA A 564 24.09 14.69 -6.71
C ALA A 564 23.65 13.32 -7.27
N MET A 565 22.91 12.52 -6.50
CA MET A 565 22.32 11.27 -6.99
C MET A 565 21.32 11.52 -8.13
N CYS A 566 20.49 12.56 -8.03
CA CYS A 566 19.53 12.88 -9.08
C CYS A 566 20.24 13.29 -10.39
N GLU A 567 21.29 14.10 -10.30
CA GLU A 567 22.12 14.49 -11.45
C GLU A 567 22.87 13.28 -12.04
N TYR A 568 23.35 12.38 -11.18
CA TYR A 568 23.98 11.14 -11.60
C TYR A 568 23.00 10.24 -12.36
N LEU A 569 21.76 10.08 -11.90
CA LEU A 569 20.73 9.32 -12.62
C LEU A 569 20.33 9.98 -13.94
N ASP A 570 20.29 11.32 -14.00
CA ASP A 570 20.06 12.05 -15.25
C ASP A 570 21.12 11.72 -16.29
N LYS A 571 22.39 11.78 -15.90
CA LYS A 571 23.51 11.55 -16.80
C LYS A 571 23.64 10.08 -17.18
N GLU A 572 23.62 9.22 -16.17
CA GLU A 572 23.97 7.83 -16.35
C GLU A 572 22.79 7.01 -16.80
N TYR A 573 21.55 7.21 -16.31
CA TYR A 573 20.37 6.42 -16.69
C TYR A 573 19.49 7.08 -17.75
N TYR A 574 18.88 8.22 -17.43
CA TYR A 574 17.89 8.84 -18.30
C TYR A 574 18.50 9.44 -19.57
N GLY A 575 19.72 9.97 -19.48
CA GLY A 575 20.47 10.59 -20.57
C GLY A 575 21.13 9.59 -21.54
N LYS A 576 20.77 8.30 -21.46
CA LYS A 576 21.24 7.23 -22.34
C LYS A 576 20.07 6.62 -23.10
N PRO A 577 19.61 7.24 -24.22
CA PRO A 577 18.43 6.79 -24.97
C PRO A 577 18.47 5.30 -25.36
N GLU A 578 19.67 4.76 -25.62
CA GLU A 578 19.89 3.35 -25.96
C GLU A 578 19.35 2.37 -24.91
N ARG A 579 19.17 2.81 -23.65
CA ARG A 579 18.63 2.00 -22.56
C ARG A 579 17.13 1.78 -22.64
N PHE A 580 16.44 2.57 -23.44
CA PHE A 580 14.99 2.48 -23.64
C PHE A 580 14.63 1.91 -25.01
N GLU A 581 15.62 1.72 -25.89
CA GLU A 581 15.40 1.24 -27.26
C GLU A 581 14.78 -0.15 -27.29
N PHE A 582 15.24 -1.06 -26.43
CA PHE A 582 14.62 -2.39 -26.31
C PHE A 582 13.14 -2.29 -25.92
N TYR A 583 12.79 -1.41 -24.97
CA TYR A 583 11.39 -1.23 -24.57
C TYR A 583 10.57 -0.62 -25.70
N ARG A 584 11.11 0.40 -26.39
CA ARG A 584 10.49 1.00 -27.58
C ARG A 584 10.22 -0.06 -28.65
N MET A 585 11.19 -0.93 -28.93
CA MET A 585 11.02 -2.04 -29.88
C MET A 585 9.91 -3.01 -29.44
N VAL A 586 9.84 -3.37 -28.16
CA VAL A 586 8.76 -4.22 -27.62
C VAL A 586 7.40 -3.57 -27.82
N LEU A 587 7.26 -2.28 -27.49
CA LEU A 587 5.99 -1.57 -27.66
C LEU A 587 5.63 -1.38 -29.14
N GLU A 588 6.61 -1.13 -30.01
CA GLU A 588 6.39 -1.04 -31.45
C GLU A 588 5.97 -2.38 -32.06
N ASP A 589 6.55 -3.49 -31.61
CA ASP A 589 6.14 -4.83 -32.02
C ASP A 589 4.70 -5.10 -31.56
N GLU A 590 4.39 -4.87 -30.29
CA GLU A 590 3.01 -4.99 -29.76
C GLU A 590 2.02 -4.13 -30.55
N ARG A 591 2.40 -2.91 -30.92
CA ARG A 591 1.57 -2.02 -31.77
C ARG A 591 1.40 -2.56 -33.19
N ARG A 592 2.41 -3.22 -33.78
CA ARG A 592 2.35 -3.73 -35.16
C ARG A 592 1.63 -5.08 -35.24
N THR A 593 1.74 -5.91 -34.21
CA THR A 593 1.17 -7.28 -34.20
C THR A 593 -0.31 -7.32 -33.86
N ASN A 594 -0.84 -6.29 -33.20
CA ASN A 594 -2.24 -6.20 -32.81
C ASN A 594 -2.98 -5.21 -33.72
N ASP A 595 -4.21 -5.55 -34.11
CA ASP A 595 -5.00 -4.71 -35.01
C ASP A 595 -5.39 -3.39 -34.35
N PRO A 596 -5.41 -2.25 -35.08
CA PRO A 596 -5.89 -0.98 -34.55
C PRO A 596 -7.29 -1.06 -33.94
N GLY A 597 -7.48 -0.45 -32.76
CA GLY A 597 -8.73 -0.50 -31.99
C GLY A 597 -8.86 -1.72 -31.09
N THR A 598 -7.88 -2.62 -31.08
CA THR A 598 -7.74 -3.61 -30.00
C THR A 598 -7.16 -2.95 -28.74
N PRO A 599 -7.58 -3.35 -27.53
CA PRO A 599 -7.01 -2.82 -26.30
C PRO A 599 -5.48 -2.95 -26.23
N GLU A 600 -4.93 -4.06 -26.74
CA GLU A 600 -3.49 -4.31 -26.80
C GLU A 600 -2.76 -3.30 -27.68
N HIS A 601 -3.28 -3.01 -28.88
CA HIS A 601 -2.74 -1.98 -29.77
C HIS A 601 -2.77 -0.61 -29.10
N ASP A 602 -3.93 -0.21 -28.56
CA ASP A 602 -4.11 1.13 -28.00
C ASP A 602 -3.27 1.35 -26.74
N SER A 603 -3.12 0.30 -25.91
CA SER A 603 -2.20 0.26 -24.78
C SER A 603 -0.73 0.42 -25.19
N ALA A 604 -0.32 -0.17 -26.31
CA ALA A 604 1.04 -0.01 -26.83
C ALA A 604 1.27 1.42 -27.33
N VAL A 605 0.28 2.03 -28.00
CA VAL A 605 0.32 3.45 -28.42
C VAL A 605 0.43 4.38 -27.21
N GLU A 606 -0.40 4.19 -26.19
CA GLU A 606 -0.37 5.00 -24.95
C GLU A 606 1.01 4.94 -24.29
N ARG A 607 1.56 3.72 -24.10
CA ARG A 607 2.87 3.54 -23.46
C ARG A 607 4.03 4.13 -24.26
N LEU A 608 3.96 4.12 -25.59
CA LEU A 608 4.96 4.80 -26.44
C LEU A 608 4.92 6.32 -26.21
N GLN A 609 3.72 6.91 -26.20
CA GLN A 609 3.54 8.34 -25.95
C GLN A 609 4.03 8.72 -24.55
N ILE A 610 3.74 7.91 -23.54
CA ILE A 610 4.21 8.16 -22.18
C ILE A 610 5.73 8.06 -22.09
N LEU A 611 6.35 7.06 -22.72
CA LEU A 611 7.80 6.94 -22.77
C LEU A 611 8.43 8.18 -23.43
N ASP A 612 7.90 8.63 -24.56
CA ASP A 612 8.42 9.81 -25.28
C ASP A 612 8.27 11.10 -24.44
N ALA A 613 7.10 11.29 -23.81
CA ALA A 613 6.88 12.42 -22.91
C ALA A 613 7.83 12.40 -21.71
N ALA A 614 8.04 11.23 -21.11
CA ALA A 614 8.92 11.08 -19.95
C ALA A 614 10.39 11.33 -20.29
N LEU A 615 10.85 10.91 -21.48
CA LEU A 615 12.19 11.19 -21.98
C LEU A 615 12.38 12.67 -22.35
N ALA A 616 11.31 13.39 -22.69
CA ALA A 616 11.35 14.84 -22.87
C ALA A 616 11.39 15.60 -21.53
N SER A 617 10.87 15.01 -20.44
CA SER A 617 10.85 15.61 -19.10
C SER A 617 11.63 14.79 -18.06
N ILE A 618 12.89 14.46 -18.35
CA ILE A 618 13.78 13.66 -17.48
C ILE A 618 13.76 14.14 -16.02
N LYS A 619 13.74 15.47 -15.81
CA LYS A 619 13.76 16.04 -14.46
C LYS A 619 12.53 15.71 -13.60
N GLU A 620 11.44 15.26 -14.22
CA GLU A 620 10.22 14.88 -13.51
C GLU A 620 10.21 13.37 -13.17
N GLN A 621 11.12 12.60 -13.76
CA GLN A 621 11.14 11.13 -13.63
C GLN A 621 11.77 10.65 -12.33
N ARG A 622 12.30 11.58 -11.53
CA ARG A 622 12.96 11.33 -10.26
C ARG A 622 12.87 12.56 -9.36
N ARG A 623 12.73 12.34 -8.07
CA ARG A 623 12.70 13.40 -7.07
C ARG A 623 13.18 12.90 -5.71
N VAL A 624 13.73 13.82 -4.93
CA VAL A 624 13.87 13.64 -3.49
C VAL A 624 12.47 13.71 -2.87
N ILE A 625 12.18 12.81 -1.93
CA ILE A 625 10.96 12.84 -1.12
C ILE A 625 11.34 12.90 0.35
N THR A 626 10.59 13.69 1.11
CA THR A 626 10.67 13.76 2.56
C THR A 626 9.42 13.14 3.19
N PHE A 627 9.53 12.71 4.45
CA PHE A 627 8.45 12.02 5.16
C PHE A 627 7.53 13.01 5.85
N SER A 628 6.32 13.14 5.32
CA SER A 628 5.32 14.11 5.79
C SER A 628 4.41 13.52 6.88
N ARG A 629 3.54 14.36 7.43
CA ARG A 629 2.42 13.91 8.28
C ARG A 629 1.34 13.26 7.43
N GLY A 630 0.66 12.26 8.00
CA GLY A 630 -0.59 11.70 7.51
C GLY A 630 -1.71 12.72 7.31
N ALA A 631 -2.86 12.26 6.83
CA ALA A 631 -4.03 13.05 6.50
C ALA A 631 -4.49 13.89 7.70
N CYS A 632 -4.92 15.11 7.44
CA CYS A 632 -5.39 16.02 8.47
C CYS A 632 -6.32 17.09 7.92
N VAL A 633 -7.03 17.76 8.82
CA VAL A 633 -7.69 19.03 8.53
C VAL A 633 -6.63 20.14 8.59
N ILE A 634 -6.69 21.06 7.63
CA ILE A 634 -5.91 22.28 7.56
C ILE A 634 -6.77 23.39 8.16
N GLU A 635 -6.37 23.89 9.33
CA GLU A 635 -7.13 24.89 10.08
C GLU A 635 -6.20 25.93 10.72
N PRO A 636 -6.68 27.17 10.92
CA PRO A 636 -5.95 28.15 11.72
C PRO A 636 -5.73 27.63 13.13
N ARG A 637 -4.50 27.77 13.63
CA ARG A 637 -4.25 27.55 15.05
C ARG A 637 -4.67 28.77 15.83
N VAL A 638 -5.68 28.60 16.69
CA VAL A 638 -5.87 29.51 17.81
C VAL A 638 -4.74 29.16 18.79
N SER A 639 -3.79 30.07 18.99
CA SER A 639 -2.82 29.95 20.08
C SER A 639 -3.61 29.82 21.38
N ALA A 640 -3.49 28.67 22.05
CA ALA A 640 -4.00 28.48 23.40
C ALA A 640 -3.10 29.19 24.42
#